data_AF-A0A419V435-F1
#
_entry.id   AF-A0A419V435-F1
#
_cell.length_a   1.000
_cell.length_b   1.000
_cell.length_c   1.000
_cell.angle_alpha   90.00
_cell.angle_beta   90.00
_cell.angle_gamma   90.00
#
_symmetry.space_group_name_H-M   'P 1'
#
loop_
_entity.id
_entity.type
_entity.pdbx_description
1 polymer ?
#
loop_
_entity_poly.entity_id
_entity_poly.type
_entity_poly.pdbx_seq_one_letter_code
_entity_poly.pdbx_strand_id
1 'polypeptide(L)'
;MNEQQLQDSICQTLEKKLGTTINEATSREIYIAVSSIVKENLNSEWLQTTKRYKEQNPRTVYYFSMEFLMGRLLESNLLNMHWLEPMKAALTNLGFVPEDIFACEQDAGLGNGGLGRLAACFLDSMASLQIPGHGYGIRYKYGLFEQKIVDGNQVELPDYWLREPYVWETKRPDLTAVICFGGRVETYEENGKMKVSLLDTEKVAAVPYDVPIKGYNNETINTLRLWSAEPLESEDGFYAGDKQSYYDHLESKRSLERISEFLYPDDSNMDGKMLRLKQQYFLVSSGLQTIVKLFKQRTGHSCLKLHEYISIQINDTHPSLVVPELMRLLMDEEGLGWDEAWHVTTNTVAYTNHTILSEALEKWPVPLFSQLLPRIYMITEEINERFCQMVYHDHPEYRSVIHELAVISYGQVRMAHLAVVGSYSVNGVAKMHTEILKRSEMKQFYGLFPGKFNNKTNGITHRRWLMQANPELTSLINSSIGEEWKERPKDLIKLLRYSKDASFQEKLFEVKQFNKQNLARYIKEKTGLIIDDRSIFDVQIKRLHGYKRQLLNILYVINRYLYLKDHPHADIPARTFIFGAKAAPSYHFAKQVIRLIVSAADQINNDASINDKIKIVFLENYNVSLAEMIIPASEVSQQISTAGKEASGTGNMKLMMNGALTLGTLDGANVEIKDMVGSQNMFLFGMEESEIEELHRTGGYSAKSLYQSDKRLHHMINQLHDGFFGRDELAFKDIYYHLLRDNDEYFVLKDFESYVEAQEMIDQTYQQWNKWQEMSITNIAHSGKFSSDRTIMQYASEIWNISPYIPVPAKK
;
A
#
# COMPACT_ATOMS: atom_id res chain seq x y z
N MET A 1 14.61 -26.21 -10.70
CA MET A 1 15.92 -26.89 -10.62
C MET A 1 15.94 -27.72 -9.35
N ASN A 2 16.62 -28.86 -9.36
CA ASN A 2 16.85 -29.61 -8.12
C ASN A 2 18.02 -29.02 -7.33
N GLU A 3 18.21 -29.51 -6.12
CA GLU A 3 19.23 -29.01 -5.19
C GLU A 3 20.65 -29.03 -5.78
N GLN A 4 21.09 -30.16 -6.35
CA GLN A 4 22.44 -30.28 -6.93
C GLN A 4 22.68 -29.26 -8.05
N GLN A 5 21.71 -29.11 -8.95
CA GLN A 5 21.79 -28.12 -10.04
C GLN A 5 21.94 -26.69 -9.50
N LEU A 6 21.28 -26.38 -8.38
CA LEU A 6 21.39 -25.06 -7.75
C LEU A 6 22.77 -24.87 -7.13
N GLN A 7 23.31 -25.87 -6.43
CA GLN A 7 24.67 -25.81 -5.88
C GLN A 7 25.71 -25.55 -6.97
N ASP A 8 25.67 -26.33 -8.05
CA ASP A 8 26.59 -26.18 -9.18
C ASP A 8 26.47 -24.80 -9.83
N SER A 9 25.24 -24.29 -9.97
CA SER A 9 24.98 -22.97 -10.55
C SER A 9 25.46 -21.83 -9.66
N ILE A 10 25.34 -21.96 -8.34
CA ILE A 10 25.87 -20.99 -7.37
C ILE A 10 27.39 -20.91 -7.50
N CYS A 11 28.08 -22.05 -7.40
CA CYS A 11 29.54 -22.11 -7.54
C CYS A 11 30.01 -21.52 -8.87
N GLN A 12 29.37 -21.92 -9.98
CA GLN A 12 29.71 -21.40 -11.30
C GLN A 12 29.46 -19.89 -11.44
N THR A 13 28.39 -19.38 -10.82
CA THR A 13 28.07 -17.94 -10.88
C THR A 13 29.04 -17.12 -10.05
N LEU A 14 29.46 -17.60 -8.88
CA LEU A 14 30.50 -16.97 -8.06
C LEU A 14 31.81 -16.85 -8.85
N GLU A 15 32.26 -17.94 -9.48
CA GLU A 15 33.50 -17.95 -10.25
C GLU A 15 33.42 -17.03 -11.49
N LYS A 16 32.34 -17.15 -12.27
CA LYS A 16 32.24 -16.47 -13.58
C LYS A 16 31.85 -15.00 -13.50
N LYS A 17 30.98 -14.63 -12.54
CA LYS A 17 30.46 -13.26 -12.44
C LYS A 17 31.11 -12.43 -11.35
N LEU A 18 31.47 -13.07 -10.24
CA LEU A 18 31.99 -12.38 -9.06
C LEU A 18 33.49 -12.61 -8.85
N GLY A 19 34.10 -13.55 -9.57
CA GLY A 19 35.53 -13.83 -9.48
C GLY A 19 35.96 -14.36 -8.11
N THR A 20 35.04 -15.01 -7.39
CA THR A 20 35.26 -15.55 -6.04
C THR A 20 34.93 -17.04 -5.98
N THR A 21 35.44 -17.73 -4.96
CA THR A 21 35.16 -19.15 -4.69
C THR A 21 34.17 -19.30 -3.55
N ILE A 22 33.53 -20.46 -3.44
CA ILE A 22 32.56 -20.72 -2.36
C ILE A 22 33.14 -20.54 -0.95
N ASN A 23 34.43 -20.86 -0.76
CA ASN A 23 35.10 -20.77 0.53
C ASN A 23 35.44 -19.33 0.95
N GLU A 24 35.49 -18.40 0.00
CA GLU A 24 35.83 -16.99 0.21
C GLU A 24 34.61 -16.06 0.09
N ALA A 25 33.48 -16.59 -0.41
CA ALA A 25 32.28 -15.82 -0.69
C ALA A 25 31.61 -15.31 0.60
N THR A 26 31.31 -14.02 0.62
CA THR A 26 30.47 -13.39 1.63
C THR A 26 28.98 -13.71 1.40
N SER A 27 28.16 -13.59 2.44
CA SER A 27 26.69 -13.74 2.32
C SER A 27 26.09 -12.83 1.24
N ARG A 28 26.70 -11.64 1.03
CA ARG A 28 26.27 -10.69 0.00
C ARG A 28 26.58 -11.20 -1.41
N GLU A 29 27.75 -11.76 -1.63
CA GLU A 29 28.13 -12.34 -2.93
C GLU A 29 27.28 -13.56 -3.27
N ILE A 30 26.98 -14.40 -2.27
CA ILE A 30 26.03 -15.52 -2.41
C ILE A 30 24.64 -15.00 -2.78
N TYR A 31 24.14 -13.97 -2.10
CA TYR A 31 22.88 -13.32 -2.46
C TYR A 31 22.87 -12.85 -3.91
N ILE A 32 23.91 -12.15 -4.37
CA ILE A 32 24.01 -11.66 -5.76
C ILE A 32 24.02 -12.84 -6.74
N ALA A 33 24.76 -13.91 -6.44
CA ALA A 33 24.82 -15.11 -7.26
C ALA A 33 23.44 -15.78 -7.37
N VAL A 34 22.77 -16.02 -6.24
CA VAL A 34 21.43 -16.62 -6.20
C VAL A 34 20.41 -15.76 -6.93
N SER A 35 20.33 -14.45 -6.65
CA SER A 35 19.41 -13.54 -7.33
C SER A 35 19.67 -13.47 -8.83
N SER A 36 20.94 -13.56 -9.27
CA SER A 36 21.30 -13.60 -10.68
C SER A 36 20.79 -14.86 -11.38
N ILE A 37 20.95 -16.03 -10.76
CA ILE A 37 20.45 -17.32 -11.28
C ILE A 37 18.93 -17.27 -11.44
N VAL A 38 18.23 -16.78 -10.42
CA VAL A 38 16.77 -16.63 -10.45
C VAL A 38 16.36 -15.67 -11.57
N LYS A 39 16.98 -14.49 -11.66
CA LYS A 39 16.67 -13.50 -12.71
C LYS A 39 16.89 -14.04 -14.13
N GLU A 40 17.98 -14.78 -14.38
CA GLU A 40 18.24 -15.37 -15.70
C GLU A 40 17.12 -16.32 -16.13
N ASN A 41 16.60 -17.12 -15.19
CA ASN A 41 15.47 -18.01 -15.47
C ASN A 41 14.18 -17.22 -15.72
N LEU A 42 13.91 -16.22 -14.87
CA LEU A 42 12.74 -15.34 -15.04
C LEU A 42 12.77 -14.62 -16.39
N ASN A 43 13.93 -14.11 -16.84
CA ASN A 43 14.05 -13.44 -18.13
C ASN A 43 13.66 -14.35 -19.30
N SER A 44 14.07 -15.62 -19.26
CA SER A 44 13.73 -16.60 -20.29
C SER A 44 12.21 -16.83 -20.38
N GLU A 45 11.54 -17.06 -19.25
CA GLU A 45 10.08 -17.23 -19.19
C GLU A 45 9.31 -15.94 -19.51
N TRP A 46 9.87 -14.78 -19.15
CA TRP A 46 9.27 -13.48 -19.38
C TRP A 46 9.26 -13.12 -20.87
N LEU A 47 10.31 -13.49 -21.61
CA LEU A 47 10.35 -13.41 -23.06
C LEU A 47 9.28 -14.31 -23.70
N GLN A 48 9.08 -15.52 -23.17
CA GLN A 48 8.02 -16.42 -23.66
C GLN A 48 6.64 -15.84 -23.42
N THR A 49 6.37 -15.27 -22.24
CA THR A 49 5.10 -14.56 -21.96
C THR A 49 4.89 -13.39 -22.90
N THR A 50 5.92 -12.58 -23.11
CA THR A 50 5.87 -11.44 -24.04
C THR A 50 5.58 -11.90 -25.47
N LYS A 51 6.21 -12.99 -25.93
CA LYS A 51 5.96 -13.58 -27.25
C LYS A 51 4.50 -14.04 -27.39
N ARG A 52 3.98 -14.77 -26.39
CA ARG A 52 2.58 -15.22 -26.36
C ARG A 52 1.60 -14.04 -26.46
N TYR A 53 1.84 -12.97 -25.71
CA TYR A 53 0.98 -11.77 -25.75
C TYR A 53 1.08 -11.02 -27.08
N LYS A 54 2.23 -11.00 -27.74
CA LYS A 54 2.39 -10.41 -29.07
C LYS A 54 1.63 -11.19 -30.15
N GLU A 55 1.67 -12.51 -30.10
CA GLU A 55 1.04 -13.37 -31.12
C GLU A 55 -0.50 -13.37 -31.03
N GLN A 56 -1.05 -13.30 -29.82
CA GLN A 56 -2.50 -13.47 -29.60
C GLN A 56 -3.25 -12.18 -29.31
N ASN A 57 -2.54 -11.07 -29.05
CA ASN A 57 -3.14 -9.77 -28.76
C ASN A 57 -4.24 -9.80 -27.68
N PRO A 58 -4.02 -10.42 -26.50
CA PRO A 58 -5.06 -10.46 -25.48
C PRO A 58 -5.36 -9.05 -24.95
N ARG A 59 -6.59 -8.86 -24.48
CA ARG A 59 -6.94 -7.65 -23.72
C ARG A 59 -6.06 -7.59 -22.47
N THR A 60 -5.42 -6.44 -22.25
CA THR A 60 -4.38 -6.25 -21.22
C THR A 60 -4.78 -5.13 -20.27
N VAL A 61 -4.60 -5.32 -18.97
CA VAL A 61 -4.80 -4.27 -17.96
C VAL A 61 -3.47 -3.57 -17.62
N TYR A 62 -3.51 -2.24 -17.49
CA TYR A 62 -2.42 -1.43 -16.94
C TYR A 62 -2.89 -0.76 -15.66
N TYR A 63 -2.22 -1.09 -14.55
CA TYR A 63 -2.54 -0.62 -13.22
C TYR A 63 -1.60 0.52 -12.83
N PHE A 64 -2.10 1.76 -12.84
CA PHE A 64 -1.32 2.95 -12.49
C PHE A 64 -1.42 3.21 -10.99
N SER A 65 -0.27 3.28 -10.32
CA SER A 65 -0.18 3.59 -8.89
C SER A 65 1.07 4.41 -8.60
N MET A 66 0.94 5.41 -7.71
CA MET A 66 2.08 6.17 -7.21
C MET A 66 2.99 5.34 -6.30
N GLU A 67 2.49 4.24 -5.73
CA GLU A 67 3.26 3.35 -4.87
C GLU A 67 3.06 1.87 -5.19
N PHE A 68 4.15 1.10 -5.03
CA PHE A 68 4.20 -0.37 -5.05
C PHE A 68 5.09 -0.85 -3.91
N LEU A 69 4.49 -1.24 -2.79
CA LEU A 69 5.24 -1.70 -1.63
C LEU A 69 5.59 -3.19 -1.80
N MET A 70 6.55 -3.50 -2.68
CA MET A 70 6.85 -4.88 -3.11
C MET A 70 7.44 -5.77 -2.01
N GLY A 71 8.29 -5.19 -1.15
CA GLY A 71 9.16 -5.94 -0.24
C GLY A 71 10.30 -6.62 -1.00
N ARG A 72 10.97 -7.57 -0.35
CA ARG A 72 12.01 -8.42 -0.95
C ARG A 72 11.41 -9.38 -1.98
N LEU A 73 12.09 -9.58 -3.11
CA LEU A 73 11.61 -10.44 -4.20
C LEU A 73 12.26 -11.82 -4.24
N LEU A 74 13.43 -12.03 -3.62
CA LEU A 74 14.16 -13.29 -3.74
C LEU A 74 13.33 -14.49 -3.28
N GLU A 75 12.89 -14.47 -2.03
CA GLU A 75 12.10 -15.56 -1.45
C GLU A 75 10.77 -15.74 -2.17
N SER A 76 10.12 -14.65 -2.54
CA SER A 76 8.85 -14.67 -3.28
C SER A 76 8.99 -15.30 -4.66
N ASN A 77 10.08 -15.00 -5.37
CA ASN A 77 10.36 -15.58 -6.69
C ASN A 77 10.73 -17.06 -6.56
N LEU A 78 11.57 -17.41 -5.58
CA LEU A 78 11.90 -18.80 -5.29
C LEU A 78 10.64 -19.62 -4.93
N LEU A 79 9.73 -19.05 -4.13
CA LEU A 79 8.46 -19.68 -3.79
C LEU A 79 7.61 -19.89 -5.05
N ASN A 80 7.43 -18.86 -5.87
CA ASN A 80 6.59 -18.93 -7.07
C ASN A 80 7.17 -19.87 -8.15
N MET A 81 8.47 -20.16 -8.11
CA MET A 81 9.16 -21.12 -8.98
C MET A 81 9.26 -22.54 -8.40
N HIS A 82 8.80 -22.78 -7.16
CA HIS A 82 9.01 -24.01 -6.38
C HIS A 82 10.48 -24.34 -6.11
N TRP A 83 11.32 -23.31 -5.99
CA TRP A 83 12.76 -23.44 -5.73
C TRP A 83 13.15 -23.05 -4.32
N LEU A 84 12.23 -22.56 -3.49
CA LEU A 84 12.54 -22.08 -2.13
C LEU A 84 13.20 -23.17 -1.27
N GLU A 85 12.55 -24.32 -1.10
CA GLU A 85 13.10 -25.42 -0.29
C GLU A 85 14.38 -26.03 -0.91
N PRO A 86 14.44 -26.35 -2.22
CA PRO A 86 15.70 -26.77 -2.85
C PRO A 86 16.85 -25.76 -2.70
N MET A 87 16.55 -24.45 -2.74
CA MET A 87 17.55 -23.40 -2.56
C MET A 87 18.03 -23.31 -1.11
N LYS A 88 17.12 -23.41 -0.13
CA LYS A 88 17.49 -23.46 1.29
C LYS A 88 18.40 -24.66 1.58
N ALA A 89 18.06 -25.83 1.06
CA ALA A 89 18.88 -27.03 1.19
C ALA A 89 20.26 -26.85 0.53
N ALA A 90 20.30 -26.31 -0.69
CA ALA A 90 21.55 -26.03 -1.40
C ALA A 90 22.45 -25.06 -0.62
N LEU A 91 21.91 -23.95 -0.11
CA LEU A 91 22.65 -22.98 0.70
C LEU A 91 23.19 -23.60 1.98
N THR A 92 22.37 -24.40 2.67
CA THR A 92 22.77 -25.10 3.89
C THR A 92 23.91 -26.08 3.62
N ASN A 93 23.84 -26.85 2.54
CA ASN A 93 24.88 -27.82 2.16
C ASN A 93 26.18 -27.15 1.69
N LEU A 94 26.09 -25.92 1.19
CA LEU A 94 27.25 -25.07 0.89
C LEU A 94 27.81 -24.34 2.13
N GLY A 95 27.22 -24.54 3.31
CA GLY A 95 27.71 -23.97 4.58
C GLY A 95 27.13 -22.60 4.95
N PHE A 96 26.06 -22.14 4.28
CA PHE A 96 25.43 -20.85 4.54
C PHE A 96 24.08 -21.00 5.25
N VAL A 97 23.73 -20.02 6.08
CA VAL A 97 22.39 -19.91 6.68
C VAL A 97 21.47 -19.19 5.68
N PRO A 98 20.42 -19.83 5.13
CA PRO A 98 19.58 -19.23 4.10
C PRO A 98 18.98 -17.87 4.50
N GLU A 99 18.56 -17.74 5.76
CA GLU A 99 17.94 -16.53 6.29
C GLU A 99 18.90 -15.33 6.25
N ASP A 100 20.20 -15.53 6.48
CA ASP A 100 21.22 -14.49 6.37
C ASP A 100 21.41 -14.03 4.92
N ILE A 101 21.31 -14.97 3.97
CA ILE A 101 21.39 -14.67 2.53
C ILE A 101 20.16 -13.87 2.09
N PHE A 102 18.96 -14.29 2.49
CA PHE A 102 17.73 -13.57 2.15
C PHE A 102 17.66 -12.19 2.83
N ALA A 103 18.21 -12.07 4.04
CA ALA A 103 18.30 -10.79 4.75
C ALA A 103 19.24 -9.77 4.10
N CYS A 104 20.13 -10.20 3.20
CA CYS A 104 20.97 -9.29 2.42
C CYS A 104 20.17 -8.44 1.43
N GLU A 105 18.98 -8.87 1.01
CA GLU A 105 18.11 -8.06 0.15
C GLU A 105 17.52 -6.87 0.91
N GLN A 106 17.55 -5.69 0.30
CA GLN A 106 16.85 -4.51 0.81
C GLN A 106 15.45 -4.43 0.18
N ASP A 107 14.44 -4.06 0.97
CA ASP A 107 13.11 -3.75 0.46
C ASP A 107 13.20 -2.64 -0.59
N ALA A 108 12.48 -2.79 -1.69
CA ALA A 108 12.41 -1.72 -2.69
C ALA A 108 11.64 -0.52 -2.12
N GLY A 109 12.29 0.65 -2.08
CA GLY A 109 11.73 1.94 -1.65
C GLY A 109 10.74 2.51 -2.65
N LEU A 110 9.69 1.75 -2.97
CA LEU A 110 8.71 2.05 -4.02
C LEU A 110 7.30 2.32 -3.47
N GLY A 111 7.11 2.25 -2.16
CA GLY A 111 5.81 2.49 -1.53
C GLY A 111 5.90 2.81 -0.06
N ASN A 112 4.76 3.20 0.53
CA ASN A 112 4.62 3.54 1.93
C ASN A 112 3.54 2.71 2.62
N GLY A 113 2.32 2.72 2.06
CA GLY A 113 1.12 2.32 2.80
C GLY A 113 0.37 1.10 2.29
N GLY A 114 -0.88 1.00 2.75
CA GLY A 114 -1.81 -0.05 2.34
C GLY A 114 -2.17 -0.01 0.84
N LEU A 115 -2.17 1.17 0.22
CA LEU A 115 -2.44 1.36 -1.22
C LEU A 115 -1.34 0.69 -2.05
N GLY A 116 -0.07 0.97 -1.76
CA GLY A 116 1.08 0.38 -2.44
C GLY A 116 1.21 -1.10 -2.16
N ARG A 117 0.85 -1.55 -0.95
CA ARG A 117 0.85 -2.97 -0.62
C ARG A 117 -0.26 -3.74 -1.33
N LEU A 118 -1.42 -3.12 -1.52
CA LEU A 118 -2.52 -3.65 -2.33
C LEU A 118 -2.09 -3.80 -3.79
N ALA A 119 -1.50 -2.75 -4.38
CA ALA A 119 -0.99 -2.78 -5.75
C ALA A 119 0.01 -3.94 -5.95
N ALA A 120 0.92 -4.15 -4.99
CA ALA A 120 1.85 -5.27 -5.03
C ALA A 120 1.17 -6.65 -4.87
N CYS A 121 0.13 -6.79 -4.03
CA CYS A 121 -0.67 -8.03 -3.96
C CYS A 121 -1.44 -8.29 -5.26
N PHE A 122 -1.95 -7.23 -5.90
CA PHE A 122 -2.68 -7.31 -7.17
C PHE A 122 -1.78 -7.75 -8.32
N LEU A 123 -0.56 -7.24 -8.39
CA LEU A 123 0.43 -7.69 -9.37
C LEU A 123 0.71 -9.20 -9.26
N ASP A 124 0.96 -9.67 -8.04
CA ASP A 124 1.19 -11.10 -7.76
C ASP A 124 -0.04 -11.96 -8.11
N SER A 125 -1.25 -11.51 -7.78
CA SER A 125 -2.49 -12.17 -8.15
C SER A 125 -2.76 -12.17 -9.66
N MET A 126 -2.52 -11.07 -10.36
CA MET A 126 -2.66 -11.04 -11.83
C MET A 126 -1.73 -12.06 -12.49
N ALA A 127 -0.47 -12.12 -12.07
CA ALA A 127 0.47 -13.10 -12.60
C ALA A 127 0.09 -14.55 -12.23
N SER A 128 -0.30 -14.80 -10.97
CA SER A 128 -0.69 -16.13 -10.48
C SER A 128 -1.98 -16.65 -11.13
N LEU A 129 -2.91 -15.75 -11.46
CA LEU A 129 -4.14 -16.08 -12.19
C LEU A 129 -3.97 -16.01 -13.71
N GLN A 130 -2.75 -15.80 -14.20
CA GLN A 130 -2.42 -15.73 -15.63
C GLN A 130 -3.20 -14.64 -16.38
N ILE A 131 -3.54 -13.55 -15.69
CA ILE A 131 -4.20 -12.37 -16.26
C ILE A 131 -3.12 -11.48 -16.88
N PRO A 132 -3.23 -11.12 -18.18
CA PRO A 132 -2.34 -10.14 -18.82
C PRO A 132 -2.49 -8.76 -18.17
N GLY A 133 -1.58 -8.44 -17.25
CA GLY A 133 -1.70 -7.24 -16.42
C GLY A 133 -0.35 -6.69 -16.00
N HIS A 134 -0.13 -5.39 -16.20
CA HIS A 134 1.12 -4.71 -15.88
C HIS A 134 0.90 -3.59 -14.85
N GLY A 135 1.88 -3.35 -13.99
CA GLY A 135 1.85 -2.27 -12.99
C GLY A 135 2.78 -1.15 -13.40
N TYR A 136 2.32 0.09 -13.34
CA TYR A 136 3.01 1.28 -13.80
C TYR A 136 3.20 2.25 -12.62
N GLY A 137 4.45 2.58 -12.29
CA GLY A 137 4.83 3.45 -11.17
C GLY A 137 6.13 4.22 -11.40
N ILE A 138 6.61 4.96 -10.40
CA ILE A 138 7.86 5.74 -10.49
C ILE A 138 8.99 4.97 -9.79
N ARG A 139 10.20 5.02 -10.35
CA ARG A 139 11.41 4.44 -9.76
C ARG A 139 12.03 5.41 -8.75
N TYR A 140 11.46 5.49 -7.54
CA TYR A 140 11.95 6.42 -6.51
C TYR A 140 13.36 6.06 -6.04
N LYS A 141 14.26 7.03 -6.06
CA LYS A 141 15.65 6.86 -5.62
C LYS A 141 15.80 6.64 -4.12
N TYR A 142 14.93 7.27 -3.32
CA TYR A 142 15.03 7.36 -1.87
C TYR A 142 13.75 6.96 -1.13
N GLY A 143 12.80 6.32 -1.84
CA GLY A 143 11.50 5.93 -1.30
C GLY A 143 10.78 7.04 -0.59
N LEU A 144 10.10 6.72 0.52
CA LEU A 144 9.54 7.73 1.41
C LEU A 144 10.62 8.29 2.35
N PHE A 145 11.15 7.44 3.24
CA PHE A 145 12.33 7.65 4.07
C PHE A 145 12.61 6.38 4.90
N GLU A 146 13.86 6.18 5.32
CA GLU A 146 14.25 5.32 6.42
C GLU A 146 13.97 6.02 7.75
N GLN A 147 13.24 5.36 8.64
CA GLN A 147 12.87 5.92 9.94
C GLN A 147 13.93 5.55 10.99
N LYS A 148 14.34 6.51 11.80
CA LYS A 148 15.08 6.28 13.06
C LYS A 148 14.37 6.98 14.21
N ILE A 149 14.55 6.45 15.42
CA ILE A 149 14.14 7.12 16.65
C ILE A 149 15.38 7.66 17.35
N VAL A 150 15.50 8.98 17.43
CA VAL A 150 16.61 9.67 18.08
C VAL A 150 16.04 10.57 19.17
N ASP A 151 16.49 10.37 20.41
CA ASP A 151 15.98 11.07 21.59
C ASP A 151 14.44 11.05 21.70
N GLY A 152 13.84 9.90 21.37
CA GLY A 152 12.39 9.68 21.38
C GLY A 152 11.64 10.26 20.17
N ASN A 153 12.31 10.93 19.24
CA ASN A 153 11.67 11.55 18.07
C ASN A 153 11.93 10.75 16.79
N GLN A 154 10.94 10.74 15.91
CA GLN A 154 11.13 10.26 14.55
C GLN A 154 12.08 11.19 13.78
N VAL A 155 13.12 10.61 13.19
CA VAL A 155 14.04 11.24 12.23
C VAL A 155 13.90 10.54 10.89
N GLU A 156 13.76 11.34 9.83
CA GLU A 156 13.69 10.87 8.45
C GLU A 156 15.07 10.89 7.79
N LEU A 157 15.55 9.72 7.36
CA LEU A 157 16.76 9.59 6.55
C LEU A 157 16.39 9.13 5.13
N PRO A 158 17.15 9.45 4.07
CA PRO A 158 16.89 8.90 2.74
C PRO A 158 17.00 7.36 2.74
N ASP A 159 16.07 6.68 2.08
CA ASP A 159 16.10 5.21 1.94
C ASP A 159 17.02 4.79 0.78
N TYR A 160 18.27 4.43 1.08
CA TYR A 160 19.30 4.15 0.08
C TYR A 160 19.23 2.74 -0.55
N TRP A 161 18.04 2.25 -0.87
CA TRP A 161 17.82 0.91 -1.45
C TRP A 161 18.49 0.69 -2.82
N LEU A 162 18.78 1.79 -3.55
CA LEU A 162 19.47 1.79 -4.85
C LEU A 162 20.96 2.16 -4.76
N ARG A 163 21.55 2.11 -3.55
CA ARG A 163 22.99 2.31 -3.39
C ARG A 163 23.79 1.28 -4.19
N GLU A 164 23.31 0.05 -4.17
CA GLU A 164 23.81 -1.05 -4.99
C GLU A 164 22.85 -1.33 -6.15
N PRO A 165 23.32 -1.94 -7.25
CA PRO A 165 22.45 -2.32 -8.35
C PRO A 165 21.29 -3.20 -7.87
N TYR A 166 20.05 -2.80 -8.19
CA TYR A 166 18.88 -3.59 -7.89
C TYR A 166 18.80 -4.77 -8.86
N VAL A 167 19.12 -5.98 -8.39
CA VAL A 167 19.32 -7.13 -9.27
C VAL A 167 18.11 -7.39 -10.15
N TRP A 168 16.88 -7.17 -9.69
CA TRP A 168 15.66 -7.58 -10.39
C TRP A 168 15.27 -6.74 -11.60
N GLU A 169 15.77 -5.50 -11.73
CA GLU A 169 15.31 -4.60 -12.79
C GLU A 169 16.11 -4.71 -14.09
N THR A 170 15.50 -4.32 -15.20
CA THR A 170 16.16 -4.18 -16.50
C THR A 170 15.87 -2.79 -17.06
N LYS A 171 16.91 -1.97 -17.29
CA LYS A 171 16.77 -0.65 -17.94
C LYS A 171 16.32 -0.84 -19.40
N ARG A 172 15.35 -0.05 -19.85
CA ARG A 172 14.72 -0.14 -21.19
C ARG A 172 14.81 1.19 -21.95
N PRO A 173 16.02 1.62 -22.33
CA PRO A 173 16.22 2.90 -23.01
C PRO A 173 15.49 2.98 -24.36
N ASP A 174 15.20 1.83 -24.99
CA ASP A 174 14.41 1.68 -26.22
C ASP A 174 12.96 2.20 -26.11
N LEU A 175 12.46 2.33 -24.87
CA LEU A 175 11.11 2.77 -24.55
C LEU A 175 11.08 4.13 -23.85
N THR A 176 12.17 4.89 -23.88
CA THR A 176 12.23 6.24 -23.31
C THR A 176 11.16 7.13 -23.94
N ALA A 177 10.41 7.84 -23.10
CA ALA A 177 9.44 8.86 -23.50
C ALA A 177 9.95 10.24 -23.11
N VAL A 178 9.54 11.27 -23.84
CA VAL A 178 9.87 12.67 -23.51
C VAL A 178 8.64 13.32 -22.90
N ILE A 179 8.78 13.84 -21.69
CA ILE A 179 7.71 14.52 -20.95
C ILE A 179 7.97 16.01 -20.98
N CYS A 180 6.93 16.79 -21.30
CA CYS A 180 7.01 18.24 -21.42
C CYS A 180 6.24 18.91 -20.28
N PHE A 181 6.85 19.89 -19.63
CA PHE A 181 6.23 20.75 -18.63
C PHE A 181 6.28 22.22 -19.05
N GLY A 182 5.28 22.98 -18.63
CA GLY A 182 5.15 24.41 -18.93
C GLY A 182 4.96 24.69 -20.41
N GLY A 183 5.55 25.80 -20.86
CA GLY A 183 5.51 26.24 -22.26
C GLY A 183 4.24 26.99 -22.65
N ARG A 184 4.09 27.22 -23.96
CA ARG A 184 2.93 27.89 -24.57
C ARG A 184 2.28 27.00 -25.62
N VAL A 185 0.95 27.09 -25.71
CA VAL A 185 0.16 26.36 -26.70
C VAL A 185 -0.10 27.26 -27.89
N GLU A 186 0.27 26.79 -29.09
CA GLU A 186 -0.06 27.44 -30.36
C GLU A 186 -1.01 26.55 -31.17
N THR A 187 -2.10 27.14 -31.66
CA THR A 187 -3.08 26.47 -32.51
C THR A 187 -2.95 26.97 -33.94
N TYR A 188 -2.89 26.08 -34.92
CA TYR A 188 -2.83 26.42 -36.34
C TYR A 188 -3.70 25.46 -37.15
N GLU A 189 -4.06 25.86 -38.36
CA GLU A 189 -4.83 25.01 -39.28
C GLU A 189 -3.88 24.36 -40.29
N GLU A 190 -3.99 23.04 -40.43
CA GLU A 190 -3.24 22.27 -41.41
C GLU A 190 -4.19 21.29 -42.12
N ASN A 191 -4.29 21.40 -43.45
CA ASN A 191 -5.20 20.59 -44.28
C ASN A 191 -6.68 20.62 -43.81
N GLY A 192 -7.18 21.78 -43.35
CA GLY A 192 -8.55 21.93 -42.87
C GLY A 192 -8.80 21.35 -41.47
N LYS A 193 -7.75 20.92 -40.76
CA LYS A 193 -7.82 20.43 -39.38
C LYS A 193 -7.06 21.34 -38.44
N MET A 194 -7.63 21.63 -37.28
CA MET A 194 -6.92 22.31 -36.19
C MET A 194 -5.82 21.39 -35.67
N LYS A 195 -4.60 21.90 -35.60
CA LYS A 195 -3.44 21.29 -34.98
C LYS A 195 -2.97 22.13 -33.80
N VAL A 196 -2.36 21.47 -32.84
CA VAL A 196 -1.88 22.09 -31.61
C VAL A 196 -0.41 21.75 -31.44
N SER A 197 0.42 22.76 -31.17
CA SER A 197 1.83 22.61 -30.84
C SER A 197 2.12 23.20 -29.46
N LEU A 198 2.94 22.50 -28.69
CA LEU A 198 3.40 22.95 -27.38
C LEU A 198 4.88 23.36 -27.49
N LEU A 199 5.15 24.65 -27.30
CA LEU A 199 6.47 25.26 -27.47
C LEU A 199 7.06 25.71 -26.13
N ASP A 200 8.39 25.92 -26.10
CA ASP A 200 9.18 26.38 -24.93
C ASP A 200 8.98 25.55 -23.65
N THR A 201 8.94 24.23 -23.80
CA THR A 201 8.73 23.31 -22.69
C THR A 201 10.02 22.94 -21.98
N GLU A 202 9.94 22.72 -20.67
CA GLU A 202 10.93 21.97 -19.91
C GLU A 202 10.76 20.49 -20.23
N LYS A 203 11.80 19.84 -20.76
CA LYS A 203 11.74 18.44 -21.22
C LYS A 203 12.49 17.52 -20.28
N VAL A 204 11.87 16.39 -19.94
CA VAL A 204 12.43 15.32 -19.11
C VAL A 204 12.40 14.01 -19.89
N ALA A 205 13.48 13.24 -19.84
CA ALA A 205 13.49 11.87 -20.33
C ALA A 205 12.91 10.94 -19.25
N ALA A 206 11.85 10.21 -19.59
CA ALA A 206 11.28 9.17 -18.74
C ALA A 206 11.83 7.82 -19.16
N VAL A 207 12.84 7.33 -18.44
CA VAL A 207 13.52 6.08 -18.79
C VAL A 207 12.93 4.92 -17.99
N PRO A 208 12.35 3.90 -18.66
CA PRO A 208 11.70 2.80 -17.96
C PRO A 208 12.70 1.74 -17.46
N TYR A 209 12.37 1.18 -16.31
CA TYR A 209 13.02 0.04 -15.67
C TYR A 209 11.96 -1.02 -15.40
N ASP A 210 12.13 -2.20 -15.97
CA ASP A 210 11.18 -3.30 -15.86
C ASP A 210 11.60 -4.30 -14.78
N VAL A 211 10.67 -4.67 -13.91
CA VAL A 211 10.80 -5.72 -12.90
C VAL A 211 9.83 -6.86 -13.23
N PRO A 212 10.32 -8.11 -13.41
CA PRO A 212 9.46 -9.24 -13.70
C PRO A 212 8.66 -9.66 -12.47
N ILE A 213 7.35 -9.85 -12.63
CA ILE A 213 6.43 -10.34 -11.59
C ILE A 213 6.03 -11.77 -11.94
N LYS A 214 6.62 -12.74 -11.25
CA LYS A 214 6.39 -14.16 -11.46
C LYS A 214 5.07 -14.61 -10.82
N GLY A 215 4.20 -15.26 -11.61
CA GLY A 215 3.01 -15.93 -11.09
C GLY A 215 3.34 -17.22 -10.34
N TYR A 216 2.56 -17.52 -9.29
CA TYR A 216 2.67 -18.77 -8.55
C TYR A 216 2.26 -19.97 -9.42
N ASN A 217 3.12 -20.98 -9.48
CA ASN A 217 2.86 -22.27 -10.16
C ASN A 217 2.41 -22.17 -11.62
N ASN A 218 2.94 -21.20 -12.38
CA ASN A 218 2.64 -21.08 -13.81
C ASN A 218 3.77 -20.37 -14.59
N GLU A 219 3.69 -20.34 -15.92
CA GLU A 219 4.71 -19.73 -16.80
C GLU A 219 4.48 -18.23 -17.09
N THR A 220 3.48 -17.60 -16.46
CA THR A 220 3.15 -16.19 -16.69
C THR A 220 4.04 -15.29 -15.85
N ILE A 221 4.72 -14.39 -16.53
CA ILE A 221 5.48 -13.30 -15.91
C ILE A 221 4.94 -11.98 -16.43
N ASN A 222 4.37 -11.21 -15.52
CA ASN A 222 3.89 -9.85 -15.77
C ASN A 222 5.02 -8.84 -15.50
N THR A 223 4.75 -7.56 -15.77
CA THR A 223 5.77 -6.49 -15.69
C THR A 223 5.32 -5.42 -14.72
N LEU A 224 6.15 -5.10 -13.74
CA LEU A 224 6.13 -3.81 -13.06
C LEU A 224 7.11 -2.88 -13.77
N ARG A 225 6.62 -1.83 -14.42
CA ARG A 225 7.42 -0.82 -15.09
C ARG A 225 7.52 0.44 -14.24
N LEU A 226 8.74 0.88 -14.01
CA LEU A 226 9.08 2.01 -13.15
C LEU A 226 9.86 3.05 -13.96
N TRP A 227 9.42 4.31 -14.00
CA TRP A 227 10.16 5.36 -14.72
C TRP A 227 11.11 6.13 -13.81
N SER A 228 12.34 6.32 -14.29
CA SER A 228 13.31 7.26 -13.75
C SER A 228 13.27 8.55 -14.57
N ALA A 229 13.23 9.70 -13.91
CA ALA A 229 13.38 11.00 -14.55
C ALA A 229 14.87 11.26 -14.77
N GLU A 230 15.29 11.37 -16.03
CA GLU A 230 16.66 11.63 -16.44
C GLU A 230 16.68 12.92 -17.29
N PRO A 231 17.75 13.73 -17.22
CA PRO A 231 17.94 14.81 -18.19
C PRO A 231 18.08 14.23 -19.60
N LEU A 232 17.61 14.95 -20.62
CA LEU A 232 17.92 14.60 -22.01
C LEU A 232 19.43 14.76 -22.26
N GLU A 233 20.03 13.81 -22.96
CA GLU A 233 21.37 13.99 -23.51
C GLU A 233 21.31 15.12 -24.54
N SER A 234 21.85 16.29 -24.21
CA SER A 234 21.96 17.41 -25.13
C SER A 234 23.28 17.33 -25.90
N GLU A 235 23.23 17.33 -27.23
CA GLU A 235 24.40 17.62 -28.08
C GLU A 235 24.80 19.10 -28.00
N ASP A 236 23.90 19.99 -27.57
CA ASP A 236 24.12 21.44 -27.49
C ASP A 236 24.28 21.93 -26.03
N GLY A 237 25.43 22.55 -25.74
CA GLY A 237 25.50 23.59 -24.70
C GLY A 237 26.44 23.39 -23.52
N PHE A 238 27.47 22.52 -23.58
CA PHE A 238 28.58 22.63 -22.65
C PHE A 238 29.54 23.74 -23.10
N TYR A 239 29.22 25.01 -22.79
CA TYR A 239 30.20 26.09 -22.91
C TYR A 239 31.15 26.01 -21.70
N ALA A 240 32.24 25.25 -21.84
CA ALA A 240 33.27 25.04 -20.82
C ALA A 240 34.02 26.33 -20.34
N GLY A 241 33.54 27.52 -20.70
CA GLY A 241 34.18 28.81 -20.43
C GLY A 241 33.50 29.68 -19.37
N ASP A 242 32.25 29.42 -18.96
CA ASP A 242 31.52 30.22 -17.97
C ASP A 242 31.10 29.39 -16.76
N LYS A 243 31.58 29.79 -15.57
CA LYS A 243 31.25 29.13 -14.30
C LYS A 243 29.76 29.22 -13.96
N GLN A 244 29.09 30.32 -14.33
CA GLN A 244 27.67 30.49 -14.00
C GLN A 244 26.80 29.51 -14.79
N SER A 245 27.06 29.40 -16.10
CA SER A 245 26.40 28.42 -16.98
C SER A 245 26.54 26.97 -16.49
N TYR A 246 27.68 26.61 -15.87
CA TYR A 246 27.87 25.30 -15.26
C TYR A 246 26.95 25.06 -14.05
N TYR A 247 26.83 26.03 -13.14
CA TYR A 247 25.95 25.90 -11.98
C TYR A 247 24.47 25.87 -12.38
N ASP A 248 24.06 26.70 -13.34
CA ASP A 248 22.69 26.74 -13.84
C ASP A 248 22.30 25.40 -14.49
N HIS A 249 23.21 24.77 -15.25
CA HIS A 249 23.00 23.44 -15.83
C HIS A 249 22.87 22.34 -14.75
N LEU A 250 23.69 22.38 -13.71
CA LEU A 250 23.60 21.43 -12.60
C LEU A 250 22.29 21.59 -11.80
N GLU A 251 21.84 22.82 -11.57
CA GLU A 251 20.57 23.09 -10.90
C GLU A 251 19.38 22.60 -11.73
N SER A 252 19.38 22.86 -13.03
CA SER A 252 18.38 22.32 -13.96
C SER A 252 18.34 20.79 -13.91
N LYS A 253 19.51 20.13 -14.03
CA LYS A 253 19.61 18.66 -13.93
C LYS A 253 19.04 18.14 -12.61
N ARG A 254 19.41 18.75 -11.48
CA ARG A 254 18.90 18.37 -10.15
C ARG A 254 17.38 18.54 -10.05
N SER A 255 16.83 19.63 -10.59
CA SER A 255 15.38 19.87 -10.61
C SER A 255 14.61 18.77 -11.35
N LEU A 256 15.14 18.28 -12.48
CA LEU A 256 14.51 17.20 -13.26
C LEU A 256 14.57 15.85 -12.52
N GLU A 257 15.73 15.51 -11.95
CA GLU A 257 15.93 14.25 -11.22
C GLU A 257 15.02 14.15 -9.98
N ARG A 258 14.72 15.27 -9.31
CA ARG A 258 13.80 15.34 -8.14
C ARG A 258 12.43 14.71 -8.38
N ILE A 259 11.96 14.66 -9.63
CA ILE A 259 10.68 14.04 -9.99
C ILE A 259 10.66 12.55 -9.57
N SER A 260 11.77 11.83 -9.68
CA SER A 260 11.85 10.42 -9.28
C SER A 260 12.73 10.17 -8.05
N GLU A 261 12.91 11.16 -7.17
CA GLU A 261 13.71 10.98 -5.96
C GLU A 261 12.90 10.41 -4.79
N PHE A 262 11.88 11.15 -4.35
CA PHE A 262 11.10 10.82 -3.15
C PHE A 262 9.63 10.54 -3.48
N LEU A 263 9.06 9.55 -2.80
CA LEU A 263 7.64 9.27 -2.79
C LEU A 263 6.93 10.25 -1.85
N TYR A 264 5.86 10.89 -2.33
CA TYR A 264 5.07 11.87 -1.56
C TYR A 264 5.94 12.99 -0.95
N PRO A 265 6.60 13.81 -1.79
CA PRO A 265 7.35 14.97 -1.29
C PRO A 265 6.41 15.89 -0.50
N ASP A 266 6.97 16.59 0.49
CA ASP A 266 6.20 17.55 1.29
C ASP A 266 5.59 18.64 0.39
N ASP A 267 4.27 18.76 0.45
CA ASP A 267 3.45 19.67 -0.34
C ASP A 267 2.80 20.79 0.50
N SER A 268 3.37 21.05 1.68
CA SER A 268 3.02 22.18 2.54
C SER A 268 3.24 23.55 1.88
N ASN A 269 4.14 23.63 0.89
CA ASN A 269 4.45 24.83 0.12
C ASN A 269 4.18 24.66 -1.40
N MET A 270 4.32 25.76 -2.16
CA MET A 270 4.00 25.77 -3.59
C MET A 270 4.94 24.91 -4.45
N ASP A 271 6.24 24.88 -4.12
CA ASP A 271 7.22 24.08 -4.85
C ASP A 271 6.97 22.58 -4.67
N GLY A 272 6.59 22.17 -3.45
CA GLY A 272 6.17 20.82 -3.12
C GLY A 272 4.92 20.39 -3.88
N LYS A 273 3.91 21.25 -3.93
CA LYS A 273 2.70 21.06 -4.74
C LYS A 273 3.03 20.91 -6.23
N MET A 274 3.88 21.79 -6.76
CA MET A 274 4.32 21.72 -8.15
C MET A 274 5.06 20.41 -8.44
N LEU A 275 5.97 19.98 -7.56
CA LEU A 275 6.71 18.73 -7.69
C LEU A 275 5.76 17.52 -7.68
N ARG A 276 4.80 17.47 -6.75
CA ARG A 276 3.80 16.40 -6.67
C ARG A 276 2.95 16.32 -7.95
N LEU A 277 2.52 17.45 -8.51
CA LEU A 277 1.80 17.48 -9.79
C LEU A 277 2.71 17.06 -10.97
N LYS A 278 3.98 17.48 -10.98
CA LYS A 278 4.98 17.01 -11.96
C LYS A 278 5.14 15.49 -11.91
N GLN A 279 5.23 14.90 -10.73
CA GLN A 279 5.32 13.45 -10.54
C GLN A 279 4.11 12.71 -11.11
N GLN A 280 2.91 13.18 -10.80
CA GLN A 280 1.67 12.58 -11.31
C GLN A 280 1.61 12.61 -12.84
N TYR A 281 1.88 13.78 -13.44
CA TYR A 281 1.88 13.89 -14.90
C TYR A 281 3.00 13.09 -15.55
N PHE A 282 4.20 13.09 -14.94
CA PHE A 282 5.34 12.30 -15.39
C PHE A 282 4.97 10.82 -15.47
N LEU A 283 4.41 10.23 -14.40
CA LEU A 283 3.95 8.84 -14.41
C LEU A 283 2.92 8.58 -15.52
N VAL A 284 1.91 9.44 -15.58
CA VAL A 284 0.78 9.27 -16.50
C VAL A 284 1.23 9.33 -17.96
N SER A 285 1.93 10.39 -18.35
CA SER A 285 2.35 10.58 -19.74
C SER A 285 3.38 9.54 -20.17
N SER A 286 4.32 9.18 -19.30
CA SER A 286 5.29 8.10 -19.57
C SER A 286 4.61 6.76 -19.82
N GLY A 287 3.63 6.42 -18.97
CA GLY A 287 2.86 5.20 -19.10
C GLY A 287 1.98 5.17 -20.36
N LEU A 288 1.25 6.24 -20.63
CA LEU A 288 0.34 6.31 -21.77
C LEU A 288 1.05 6.33 -23.12
N GLN A 289 2.12 7.12 -23.27
CA GLN A 289 2.96 7.11 -24.49
C GLN A 289 3.49 5.69 -24.76
N THR A 290 3.94 5.02 -23.72
CA THR A 290 4.41 3.62 -23.79
C THR A 290 3.28 2.66 -24.19
N ILE A 291 2.08 2.79 -23.60
CA ILE A 291 0.91 1.97 -23.91
C ILE A 291 0.50 2.13 -25.38
N VAL A 292 0.38 3.36 -25.86
CA VAL A 292 0.02 3.67 -27.26
C VAL A 292 1.07 3.13 -28.22
N LYS A 293 2.37 3.34 -27.94
CA LYS A 293 3.47 2.79 -28.75
C LYS A 293 3.40 1.27 -28.84
N LEU A 294 3.27 0.58 -27.70
CA LEU A 294 3.22 -0.88 -27.65
C LEU A 294 1.94 -1.43 -28.28
N PHE A 295 0.80 -0.77 -28.10
CA PHE A 295 -0.46 -1.14 -28.74
C PHE A 295 -0.31 -1.18 -30.26
N LYS A 296 0.17 -0.09 -30.86
CA LYS A 296 0.37 0.02 -32.32
C LYS A 296 1.36 -1.03 -32.83
N GLN A 297 2.46 -1.25 -32.11
CA GLN A 297 3.46 -2.26 -32.47
C GLN A 297 2.92 -3.69 -32.40
N ARG A 298 2.02 -3.97 -31.44
CA ARG A 298 1.50 -5.32 -31.17
C ARG A 298 0.34 -5.68 -32.09
N THR A 299 -0.57 -4.74 -32.34
CA THR A 299 -1.83 -5.00 -33.07
C THR A 299 -1.82 -4.49 -34.51
N GLY A 300 -1.03 -3.44 -34.81
CA GLY A 300 -1.11 -2.71 -36.08
C GLY A 300 -2.43 -1.95 -36.28
N HIS A 301 -3.30 -1.87 -35.27
CA HIS A 301 -4.59 -1.19 -35.35
C HIS A 301 -4.50 0.30 -35.06
N SER A 302 -5.50 1.05 -35.55
CA SER A 302 -5.73 2.45 -35.15
C SER A 302 -6.10 2.54 -33.66
N CYS A 303 -5.70 3.64 -33.02
CA CYS A 303 -6.04 3.95 -31.63
C CYS A 303 -7.55 4.08 -31.36
N LEU A 304 -8.38 4.17 -32.41
CA LEU A 304 -9.84 4.02 -32.28
C LEU A 304 -10.25 2.71 -31.60
N LYS A 305 -9.47 1.64 -31.79
CA LYS A 305 -9.72 0.32 -31.20
C LYS A 305 -9.01 0.09 -29.87
N LEU A 306 -8.32 1.10 -29.32
CA LEU A 306 -7.48 0.92 -28.14
C LEU A 306 -8.25 0.32 -26.95
N HIS A 307 -9.47 0.80 -26.71
CA HIS A 307 -10.35 0.37 -25.63
C HIS A 307 -10.79 -1.11 -25.73
N GLU A 308 -10.72 -1.73 -26.91
CA GLU A 308 -11.04 -3.16 -27.12
C GLU A 308 -9.91 -4.06 -26.56
N TYR A 309 -8.67 -3.57 -26.58
CA TYR A 309 -7.46 -4.33 -26.23
C TYR A 309 -6.85 -3.91 -24.91
N ILE A 310 -7.26 -2.77 -24.36
CA ILE A 310 -6.62 -2.15 -23.21
C ILE A 310 -7.66 -1.73 -22.19
N SER A 311 -7.38 -2.00 -20.93
CA SER A 311 -8.05 -1.41 -19.78
C SER A 311 -7.01 -0.73 -18.90
N ILE A 312 -7.30 0.48 -18.44
CA ILE A 312 -6.43 1.24 -17.55
C ILE A 312 -7.15 1.40 -16.22
N GLN A 313 -6.54 0.89 -15.16
CA GLN A 313 -7.02 1.11 -13.80
C GLN A 313 -6.22 2.25 -13.16
N ILE A 314 -6.90 3.32 -12.76
CA ILE A 314 -6.31 4.39 -11.95
C ILE A 314 -6.60 4.13 -10.47
N ASN A 315 -5.52 4.03 -9.71
CA ASN A 315 -5.54 3.71 -8.29
C ASN A 315 -5.49 4.99 -7.44
N ASP A 316 -6.64 5.37 -6.88
CA ASP A 316 -6.87 6.66 -6.23
C ASP A 316 -6.77 7.85 -7.21
N THR A 317 -6.80 9.11 -6.73
CA THR A 317 -6.83 10.31 -7.60
C THR A 317 -5.51 10.67 -8.27
N HIS A 318 -4.38 10.11 -7.80
CA HIS A 318 -3.05 10.47 -8.28
C HIS A 318 -2.89 10.33 -9.82
N PRO A 319 -3.39 9.26 -10.47
CA PRO A 319 -3.28 9.10 -11.91
C PRO A 319 -4.53 9.61 -12.66
N SER A 320 -5.38 10.47 -12.06
CA SER A 320 -6.56 11.03 -12.74
C SER A 320 -6.22 11.79 -14.03
N LEU A 321 -4.98 12.28 -14.16
CA LEU A 321 -4.46 12.89 -15.39
C LEU A 321 -4.42 11.93 -16.59
N VAL A 322 -4.58 10.61 -16.38
CA VAL A 322 -4.73 9.62 -17.46
C VAL A 322 -5.83 10.04 -18.42
N VAL A 323 -6.93 10.59 -17.90
CA VAL A 323 -8.08 11.01 -18.70
C VAL A 323 -7.68 12.10 -19.72
N PRO A 324 -7.21 13.29 -19.31
CA PRO A 324 -6.85 14.34 -20.26
C PRO A 324 -5.57 14.06 -21.06
N GLU A 325 -4.60 13.29 -20.55
CA GLU A 325 -3.41 12.93 -21.34
C GLU A 325 -3.73 11.90 -22.43
N LEU A 326 -4.61 10.93 -22.17
CA LEU A 326 -5.05 10.01 -23.22
C LEU A 326 -5.82 10.77 -24.30
N MET A 327 -6.69 11.70 -23.92
CA MET A 327 -7.34 12.62 -24.86
C MET A 327 -6.32 13.41 -25.69
N ARG A 328 -5.28 13.96 -25.06
CA ARG A 328 -4.21 14.71 -25.75
C ARG A 328 -3.51 13.82 -26.79
N LEU A 329 -3.07 12.63 -26.40
CA LEU A 329 -2.39 11.69 -27.30
C LEU A 329 -3.29 11.32 -28.50
N LEU A 330 -4.55 11.00 -28.24
CA LEU A 330 -5.50 10.60 -29.27
C LEU A 330 -5.81 11.73 -30.26
N MET A 331 -5.98 12.96 -29.78
CA MET A 331 -6.31 14.11 -30.62
C MET A 331 -5.07 14.70 -31.31
N ASP A 332 -4.06 15.06 -30.52
CA ASP A 332 -2.95 15.88 -30.99
C ASP A 332 -1.94 15.04 -31.78
N GLU A 333 -1.67 13.80 -31.35
CA GLU A 333 -0.68 12.91 -31.98
C GLU A 333 -1.32 11.90 -32.95
N GLU A 334 -2.42 11.25 -32.56
CA GLU A 334 -3.09 10.23 -33.39
C GLU A 334 -4.16 10.83 -34.33
N GLY A 335 -4.54 12.10 -34.17
CA GLY A 335 -5.38 12.85 -35.10
C GLY A 335 -6.89 12.54 -35.05
N LEU A 336 -7.38 11.96 -33.95
CA LEU A 336 -8.81 11.70 -33.72
C LEU A 336 -9.57 13.00 -33.42
N GLY A 337 -10.85 13.01 -33.74
CA GLY A 337 -11.76 14.07 -33.28
C GLY A 337 -12.04 13.96 -31.77
N TRP A 338 -12.58 15.03 -31.17
CA TRP A 338 -12.92 15.05 -29.74
C TRP A 338 -13.82 13.88 -29.34
N ASP A 339 -14.93 13.67 -30.06
CA ASP A 339 -15.94 12.68 -29.67
C ASP A 339 -15.39 11.24 -29.80
N GLU A 340 -14.56 10.98 -30.80
CA GLU A 340 -13.86 9.70 -30.98
C GLU A 340 -12.84 9.47 -29.85
N ALA A 341 -12.01 10.47 -29.55
CA ALA A 341 -11.03 10.39 -28.48
C ALA A 341 -11.70 10.21 -27.10
N TRP A 342 -12.82 10.90 -26.86
CA TRP A 342 -13.59 10.79 -25.62
C TRP A 342 -14.25 9.42 -25.48
N HIS A 343 -14.82 8.89 -26.57
CA HIS A 343 -15.34 7.53 -26.59
C HIS A 343 -14.26 6.50 -26.24
N VAL A 344 -13.09 6.57 -26.86
CA VAL A 344 -11.98 5.65 -26.55
C VAL A 344 -11.53 5.81 -25.09
N THR A 345 -11.35 7.05 -24.62
CA THR A 345 -10.87 7.34 -23.26
C THR A 345 -11.82 6.78 -22.21
N THR A 346 -13.10 7.14 -22.30
CA THR A 346 -14.13 6.69 -21.34
C THR A 346 -14.33 5.18 -21.33
N ASN A 347 -14.10 4.47 -22.43
CA ASN A 347 -14.17 3.00 -22.49
C ASN A 347 -12.86 2.30 -22.13
N THR A 348 -11.77 3.04 -21.92
CA THR A 348 -10.46 2.50 -21.54
C THR A 348 -10.21 2.62 -20.03
N VAL A 349 -10.69 3.69 -19.39
CA VAL A 349 -10.29 4.06 -18.01
C VAL A 349 -11.32 3.64 -16.95
N ALA A 350 -10.85 3.02 -15.87
CA ALA A 350 -11.62 2.70 -14.67
C ALA A 350 -10.94 3.26 -13.41
N TYR A 351 -11.73 3.70 -12.43
CA TYR A 351 -11.27 4.39 -11.23
C TYR A 351 -11.59 3.63 -9.95
N THR A 352 -10.58 3.43 -9.09
CA THR A 352 -10.79 2.95 -7.72
C THR A 352 -10.53 4.08 -6.73
N ASN A 353 -11.51 4.35 -5.87
CA ASN A 353 -11.35 5.27 -4.75
C ASN A 353 -10.92 4.50 -3.49
N HIS A 354 -9.94 5.05 -2.76
CA HIS A 354 -9.36 4.46 -1.55
C HIS A 354 -9.57 5.30 -0.28
N THR A 355 -10.37 6.38 -0.35
CA THR A 355 -10.54 7.31 0.76
C THR A 355 -11.93 7.94 0.78
N ILE A 356 -12.47 8.05 1.99
CA ILE A 356 -13.69 8.78 2.33
C ILE A 356 -13.38 10.15 2.95
N LEU A 357 -12.10 10.48 3.12
CA LEU A 357 -11.67 11.77 3.64
C LEU A 357 -11.71 12.80 2.50
N SER A 358 -12.62 13.76 2.59
CA SER A 358 -12.79 14.83 1.61
C SER A 358 -11.50 15.63 1.37
N GLU A 359 -10.67 15.76 2.40
CA GLU A 359 -9.36 16.42 2.39
C GLU A 359 -8.29 15.61 1.65
N ALA A 360 -8.47 14.30 1.52
CA ALA A 360 -7.59 13.42 0.76
C ALA A 360 -7.95 13.37 -0.74
N LEU A 361 -9.12 13.88 -1.15
CA LEU A 361 -9.49 14.02 -2.55
C LEU A 361 -8.75 15.20 -3.17
N GLU A 362 -7.75 14.91 -4.00
CA GLU A 362 -6.82 15.91 -4.52
C GLU A 362 -7.50 17.03 -5.33
N LYS A 363 -7.12 18.27 -5.01
CA LYS A 363 -7.55 19.50 -5.69
C LYS A 363 -6.32 20.33 -6.03
N TRP A 364 -6.25 20.83 -7.25
CA TRP A 364 -5.14 21.65 -7.73
C TRP A 364 -5.62 23.06 -8.06
N PRO A 365 -4.93 24.11 -7.58
CA PRO A 365 -5.22 25.47 -7.99
C PRO A 365 -5.09 25.62 -9.50
N VAL A 366 -6.09 26.21 -10.14
CA VAL A 366 -6.09 26.45 -11.59
C VAL A 366 -4.82 27.16 -12.07
N PRO A 367 -4.31 28.23 -11.42
CA PRO A 367 -3.08 28.89 -11.86
C PRO A 367 -1.85 27.97 -11.88
N LEU A 368 -1.70 27.10 -10.88
CA LEU A 368 -0.61 26.12 -10.84
C LEU A 368 -0.76 25.10 -11.98
N PHE A 369 -1.98 24.57 -12.14
CA PHE A 369 -2.26 23.51 -13.11
C PHE A 369 -2.11 24.01 -14.54
N SER A 370 -2.68 25.18 -14.88
CA SER A 370 -2.65 25.75 -16.23
C SER A 370 -1.26 26.23 -16.63
N GLN A 371 -0.47 26.76 -15.69
CA GLN A 371 0.92 27.14 -15.97
C GLN A 371 1.81 25.91 -16.19
N LEU A 372 1.64 24.86 -15.39
CA LEU A 372 2.48 23.67 -15.48
C LEU A 372 2.10 22.76 -16.66
N LEU A 373 0.80 22.63 -16.95
CA LEU A 373 0.27 21.67 -17.93
C LEU A 373 -0.76 22.36 -18.85
N PRO A 374 -0.37 23.37 -19.66
CA PRO A 374 -1.32 24.25 -20.35
C PRO A 374 -2.25 23.50 -21.32
N ARG A 375 -1.71 22.54 -22.11
CA ARG A 375 -2.56 21.76 -23.03
C ARG A 375 -3.51 20.81 -22.29
N ILE A 376 -3.03 20.18 -21.21
CA ILE A 376 -3.86 19.30 -20.38
C ILE A 376 -4.96 20.08 -19.68
N TYR A 377 -4.67 21.31 -19.25
CA TYR A 377 -5.66 22.23 -18.71
C TYR A 377 -6.75 22.55 -19.73
N MET A 378 -6.40 22.93 -20.97
CA MET A 378 -7.39 23.19 -22.03
C MET A 378 -8.31 21.99 -22.27
N ILE A 379 -7.77 20.78 -22.27
CA ILE A 379 -8.56 19.55 -22.41
C ILE A 379 -9.44 19.32 -21.18
N THR A 380 -8.92 19.57 -19.98
CA THR A 380 -9.68 19.43 -18.72
C THR A 380 -10.82 20.45 -18.65
N GLU A 381 -10.60 21.67 -19.14
CA GLU A 381 -11.60 22.72 -19.26
C GLU A 381 -12.70 22.34 -20.26
N GLU A 382 -12.36 21.79 -21.42
CA GLU A 382 -13.35 21.30 -22.39
C GLU A 382 -14.13 20.08 -21.87
N ILE A 383 -13.48 19.17 -21.13
CA ILE A 383 -14.18 18.09 -20.40
C ILE A 383 -15.19 18.69 -19.41
N ASN A 384 -14.77 19.70 -18.64
CA ASN A 384 -15.64 20.36 -17.68
C ASN A 384 -16.84 21.03 -18.35
N GLU A 385 -16.61 21.79 -19.42
CA GLU A 385 -17.66 22.52 -20.14
C GLU A 385 -18.70 21.54 -20.71
N ARG A 386 -18.26 20.51 -21.44
CA ARG A 386 -19.19 19.50 -22.01
C ARG A 386 -19.94 18.73 -20.94
N PHE A 387 -19.27 18.37 -19.85
CA PHE A 387 -19.94 17.71 -18.72
C PHE A 387 -20.99 18.63 -18.09
N CYS A 388 -20.67 19.90 -17.84
CA CYS A 388 -21.61 20.86 -17.27
C CYS A 388 -22.80 21.12 -18.22
N GLN A 389 -22.57 21.19 -19.53
CA GLN A 389 -23.63 21.30 -20.53
C GLN A 389 -24.55 20.07 -20.52
N MET A 390 -23.99 18.86 -20.49
CA MET A 390 -24.75 17.61 -20.37
C MET A 390 -25.61 17.61 -19.09
N VAL A 391 -25.04 17.96 -17.93
CA VAL A 391 -25.81 18.06 -16.67
C VAL A 391 -26.90 19.14 -16.79
N TYR A 392 -26.61 20.29 -17.38
CA TYR A 392 -27.58 21.38 -17.52
C TYR A 392 -28.75 21.02 -18.44
N HIS A 393 -28.49 20.37 -19.57
CA HIS A 393 -29.52 20.04 -20.56
C HIS A 393 -30.29 18.77 -20.22
N ASP A 394 -29.60 17.72 -19.81
CA ASP A 394 -30.17 16.37 -19.66
C ASP A 394 -30.66 16.09 -18.22
N HIS A 395 -30.17 16.85 -17.23
CA HIS A 395 -30.51 16.65 -15.82
C HIS A 395 -30.94 17.95 -15.10
N PRO A 396 -32.17 18.46 -15.37
CA PRO A 396 -32.67 19.71 -14.80
C PRO A 396 -32.61 19.78 -13.26
N GLU A 397 -32.72 18.64 -12.58
CA GLU A 397 -32.68 18.51 -11.12
C GLU A 397 -31.32 18.87 -10.50
N TYR A 398 -30.22 18.83 -11.26
CA TYR A 398 -28.88 19.17 -10.77
C TYR A 398 -28.43 20.58 -11.15
N ARG A 399 -29.24 21.36 -11.89
CA ARG A 399 -28.84 22.70 -12.37
C ARG A 399 -28.35 23.65 -11.27
N SER A 400 -29.02 23.64 -10.12
CA SER A 400 -28.65 24.49 -8.98
C SER A 400 -27.33 24.07 -8.30
N VAL A 401 -26.89 22.83 -8.51
CA VAL A 401 -25.72 22.22 -7.86
C VAL A 401 -24.64 21.79 -8.86
N ILE A 402 -24.68 22.26 -10.11
CA ILE A 402 -23.63 21.96 -11.12
C ILE A 402 -22.24 22.31 -10.59
N HIS A 403 -22.10 23.40 -9.83
CA HIS A 403 -20.84 23.82 -9.23
C HIS A 403 -20.27 22.82 -8.20
N GLU A 404 -21.12 21.97 -7.61
CA GLU A 404 -20.71 20.86 -6.75
C GLU A 404 -20.18 19.70 -7.58
N LEU A 405 -20.78 19.43 -8.74
CA LEU A 405 -20.40 18.33 -9.64
C LEU A 405 -19.21 18.65 -10.55
N ALA A 406 -19.02 19.91 -10.92
CA ALA A 406 -18.05 20.36 -11.90
C ALA A 406 -16.62 19.87 -11.60
N VAL A 407 -15.88 19.54 -12.67
CA VAL A 407 -14.47 19.15 -12.61
C VAL A 407 -13.61 20.35 -12.23
N ILE A 408 -13.95 21.53 -12.74
CA ILE A 408 -13.32 22.80 -12.40
C ILE A 408 -14.35 23.68 -11.69
N SER A 409 -14.07 24.04 -10.45
CA SER A 409 -14.98 24.86 -9.65
C SER A 409 -14.19 25.56 -8.52
N TYR A 410 -14.61 26.77 -8.16
CA TYR A 410 -13.96 27.60 -7.14
C TYR A 410 -12.43 27.79 -7.36
N GLY A 411 -12.02 27.95 -8.63
CA GLY A 411 -10.60 28.12 -8.99
C GLY A 411 -9.72 26.89 -8.75
N GLN A 412 -10.33 25.70 -8.63
CA GLN A 412 -9.64 24.43 -8.41
C GLN A 412 -10.04 23.40 -9.46
N VAL A 413 -9.08 22.56 -9.87
CA VAL A 413 -9.32 21.32 -10.61
C VAL A 413 -9.51 20.18 -9.60
N ARG A 414 -10.65 19.50 -9.62
CA ARG A 414 -11.02 18.43 -8.68
C ARG A 414 -10.75 17.05 -9.29
N MET A 415 -9.68 16.39 -8.86
CA MET A 415 -9.16 15.20 -9.55
C MET A 415 -10.05 13.96 -9.42
N ALA A 416 -10.77 13.82 -8.30
CA ALA A 416 -11.77 12.77 -8.15
C ALA A 416 -12.95 12.94 -9.12
N HIS A 417 -13.34 14.18 -9.40
CA HIS A 417 -14.43 14.50 -10.32
C HIS A 417 -14.00 14.17 -11.75
N LEU A 418 -12.78 14.58 -12.13
CA LEU A 418 -12.17 14.23 -13.40
C LEU A 418 -12.13 12.70 -13.62
N ALA A 419 -11.71 11.94 -12.60
CA ALA A 419 -11.69 10.48 -12.66
C ALA A 419 -13.09 9.88 -12.88
N VAL A 420 -14.10 10.31 -12.11
CA VAL A 420 -15.47 9.78 -12.21
C VAL A 420 -16.09 10.10 -13.58
N VAL A 421 -15.90 11.33 -14.08
CA VAL A 421 -16.41 11.75 -15.39
C VAL A 421 -15.74 10.97 -16.52
N GLY A 422 -14.41 10.82 -16.46
CA GLY A 422 -13.61 10.17 -17.51
C GLY A 422 -13.53 8.65 -17.47
N SER A 423 -14.17 7.98 -16.50
CA SER A 423 -14.11 6.51 -16.36
C SER A 423 -15.43 5.83 -16.69
N TYR A 424 -15.38 4.60 -17.23
CA TYR A 424 -16.57 3.76 -17.41
C TYR A 424 -17.01 3.04 -16.12
N SER A 425 -16.12 2.90 -15.15
CA SER A 425 -16.37 2.19 -13.90
C SER A 425 -15.70 2.90 -12.73
N VAL A 426 -16.42 2.98 -11.62
CA VAL A 426 -15.95 3.55 -10.35
C VAL A 426 -16.19 2.53 -9.25
N ASN A 427 -15.17 2.21 -8.46
CA ASN A 427 -15.34 1.25 -7.38
C ASN A 427 -14.75 1.69 -6.05
N GLY A 428 -15.44 1.29 -4.97
CA GLY A 428 -14.90 1.30 -3.61
C GLY A 428 -14.18 -0.01 -3.26
N VAL A 429 -13.58 -0.02 -2.07
CA VAL A 429 -12.59 -1.04 -1.65
C VAL A 429 -13.04 -1.89 -0.46
N ALA A 430 -14.26 -1.65 0.01
CA ALA A 430 -15.02 -2.45 0.97
C ALA A 430 -16.51 -2.14 0.78
N LYS A 431 -17.38 -3.03 1.25
CA LYS A 431 -18.83 -2.85 1.09
C LYS A 431 -19.32 -1.56 1.77
N MET A 432 -18.98 -1.37 3.05
CA MET A 432 -19.36 -0.18 3.83
C MET A 432 -18.83 1.09 3.17
N HIS A 433 -17.54 1.13 2.83
CA HIS A 433 -16.92 2.24 2.10
C HIS A 433 -17.65 2.61 0.82
N THR A 434 -18.02 1.62 0.00
CA THR A 434 -18.76 1.87 -1.24
C THR A 434 -20.14 2.47 -0.97
N GLU A 435 -20.82 2.05 0.09
CA GLU A 435 -22.10 2.63 0.50
C GLU A 435 -21.95 4.06 1.01
N ILE A 436 -20.89 4.37 1.76
CA ILE A 436 -20.57 5.74 2.19
C ILE A 436 -20.35 6.64 0.98
N LEU A 437 -19.52 6.21 0.01
CA LEU A 437 -19.29 6.97 -1.22
C LEU A 437 -20.60 7.29 -1.96
N LYS A 438 -21.53 6.34 -2.04
CA LYS A 438 -22.82 6.56 -2.71
C LYS A 438 -23.77 7.47 -1.93
N ARG A 439 -23.63 7.56 -0.61
CA ARG A 439 -24.57 8.29 0.28
C ARG A 439 -24.08 9.70 0.63
N SER A 440 -22.77 9.92 0.74
CA SER A 440 -22.19 11.23 1.04
C SER A 440 -21.26 11.72 -0.09
N GLU A 441 -20.00 11.27 -0.13
CA GLU A 441 -18.90 11.92 -0.87
C GLU A 441 -19.12 12.00 -2.39
N MET A 442 -19.78 11.00 -2.97
CA MET A 442 -20.07 10.92 -4.40
C MET A 442 -21.56 10.77 -4.68
N LYS A 443 -22.41 11.23 -3.75
CA LYS A 443 -23.88 11.11 -3.85
C LYS A 443 -24.43 11.67 -5.15
N GLN A 444 -24.05 12.89 -5.51
CA GLN A 444 -24.53 13.53 -6.74
C GLN A 444 -24.05 12.76 -7.99
N PHE A 445 -22.80 12.27 -8.00
CA PHE A 445 -22.29 11.44 -9.10
C PHE A 445 -22.97 10.08 -9.19
N TYR A 446 -23.30 9.44 -8.07
CA TYR A 446 -24.06 8.20 -8.06
C TYR A 446 -25.48 8.42 -8.60
N GLY A 447 -26.09 9.57 -8.30
CA GLY A 447 -27.37 9.97 -8.87
C GLY A 447 -27.33 10.13 -10.40
N LEU A 448 -26.25 10.71 -10.94
CA LEU A 448 -26.05 10.87 -12.39
C LEU A 448 -25.68 9.55 -13.10
N PHE A 449 -24.79 8.76 -12.48
CA PHE A 449 -24.17 7.59 -13.10
C PHE A 449 -24.30 6.34 -12.23
N PRO A 450 -25.51 5.90 -11.83
CA PRO A 450 -25.67 4.81 -10.87
C PRO A 450 -25.04 3.50 -11.36
N GLY A 451 -25.06 3.25 -12.66
CA GLY A 451 -24.47 2.06 -13.29
C GLY A 451 -22.93 2.00 -13.26
N LYS A 452 -22.23 3.12 -13.01
CA LYS A 452 -20.76 3.13 -12.92
C LYS A 452 -20.25 2.58 -11.59
N PHE A 453 -21.01 2.73 -10.51
CA PHE A 453 -20.55 2.48 -9.14
C PHE A 453 -20.67 1.01 -8.73
N ASN A 454 -19.56 0.40 -8.32
CA ASN A 454 -19.54 -0.97 -7.81
C ASN A 454 -18.56 -1.12 -6.62
N ASN A 455 -18.48 -2.33 -6.05
CA ASN A 455 -17.56 -2.64 -4.95
C ASN A 455 -16.57 -3.72 -5.40
N LYS A 456 -15.31 -3.55 -5.00
CA LYS A 456 -14.29 -4.61 -5.03
C LYS A 456 -13.54 -4.57 -3.72
N THR A 457 -14.03 -5.32 -2.73
CA THR A 457 -13.36 -5.48 -1.43
C THR A 457 -11.87 -5.77 -1.65
N ASN A 458 -10.98 -5.17 -0.86
CA ASN A 458 -9.56 -5.47 -0.96
C ASN A 458 -9.23 -6.94 -0.66
N GLY A 459 -8.00 -7.34 -0.97
CA GLY A 459 -7.47 -8.64 -0.58
C GLY A 459 -5.95 -8.63 -0.49
N ILE A 460 -5.40 -9.71 0.03
CA ILE A 460 -3.96 -9.92 0.21
C ILE A 460 -3.52 -11.20 -0.49
N THR A 461 -2.28 -11.23 -0.97
CA THR A 461 -1.72 -12.47 -1.53
C THR A 461 -1.35 -13.43 -0.39
N HIS A 462 -1.96 -14.62 -0.39
CA HIS A 462 -1.62 -15.67 0.59
C HIS A 462 -0.22 -16.26 0.34
N ARG A 463 0.36 -16.07 -0.85
CA ARG A 463 1.73 -16.54 -1.14
C ARG A 463 2.74 -15.84 -0.24
N ARG A 464 2.67 -14.52 -0.15
CA ARG A 464 3.55 -13.76 0.77
C ARG A 464 3.09 -13.86 2.21
N TRP A 465 1.82 -13.55 2.47
CA TRP A 465 1.34 -13.30 3.83
C TRP A 465 0.97 -14.55 4.63
N LEU A 466 1.09 -15.74 4.04
CA LEU A 466 0.91 -17.03 4.73
C LEU A 466 2.00 -18.02 4.34
N MET A 467 2.18 -18.31 3.04
CA MET A 467 3.13 -19.34 2.59
C MET A 467 4.60 -18.97 2.84
N GLN A 468 4.99 -17.74 2.52
CA GLN A 468 6.35 -17.22 2.78
C GLN A 468 6.50 -16.80 4.25
N ALA A 469 5.59 -15.99 4.77
CA ALA A 469 5.71 -15.42 6.11
C ALA A 469 5.54 -16.45 7.24
N ASN A 470 4.79 -17.54 7.03
CA ASN A 470 4.47 -18.52 8.07
C ASN A 470 4.52 -19.96 7.51
N PRO A 471 5.74 -20.44 7.17
CA PRO A 471 5.92 -21.77 6.57
C PRO A 471 5.47 -22.89 7.50
N GLU A 472 5.62 -22.74 8.82
CA GLU A 472 5.15 -23.72 9.81
C GLU A 472 3.63 -23.86 9.81
N LEU A 473 2.89 -22.73 9.77
CA LEU A 473 1.44 -22.77 9.62
C LEU A 473 1.03 -23.37 8.27
N THR A 474 1.76 -23.04 7.21
CA THR A 474 1.52 -23.59 5.87
C THR A 474 1.69 -25.11 5.85
N SER A 475 2.70 -25.64 6.53
CA SER A 475 2.93 -27.08 6.70
C SER A 475 1.80 -27.75 7.50
N LEU A 476 1.38 -27.12 8.61
CA LEU A 476 0.26 -27.60 9.41
C LEU A 476 -1.04 -27.66 8.59
N ILE A 477 -1.36 -26.62 7.83
CA ILE A 477 -2.54 -26.58 6.95
C ILE A 477 -2.44 -27.69 5.89
N ASN A 478 -1.29 -27.81 5.22
CA ASN A 478 -1.05 -28.83 4.20
C ASN A 478 -1.28 -30.25 4.72
N SER A 479 -0.72 -30.56 5.90
CA SER A 479 -0.86 -31.89 6.53
C SER A 479 -2.29 -32.21 6.95
N SER A 480 -3.16 -31.20 7.07
CA SER A 480 -4.52 -31.34 7.59
C SER A 480 -5.58 -31.36 6.48
N ILE A 481 -5.49 -30.47 5.49
CA ILE A 481 -6.52 -30.30 4.46
C ILE A 481 -6.02 -30.47 3.02
N GLY A 482 -4.76 -30.86 2.82
CA GLY A 482 -4.11 -30.95 1.50
C GLY A 482 -3.52 -29.62 1.04
N GLU A 483 -2.99 -29.59 -0.17
CA GLU A 483 -2.32 -28.39 -0.75
C GLU A 483 -3.21 -27.57 -1.67
N GLU A 484 -4.44 -28.02 -1.96
CA GLU A 484 -5.32 -27.41 -2.95
C GLU A 484 -5.71 -25.96 -2.58
N TRP A 485 -5.61 -25.58 -1.31
CA TRP A 485 -5.85 -24.22 -0.85
C TRP A 485 -4.83 -23.21 -1.39
N LYS A 486 -3.62 -23.66 -1.75
CA LYS A 486 -2.58 -22.79 -2.33
C LYS A 486 -3.02 -22.20 -3.68
N GLU A 487 -3.86 -22.92 -4.43
CA GLU A 487 -4.47 -22.41 -5.67
C GLU A 487 -5.91 -21.95 -5.46
N ARG A 488 -6.60 -22.48 -4.45
CA ARG A 488 -7.99 -22.15 -4.10
C ARG A 488 -8.10 -21.73 -2.64
N PRO A 489 -7.72 -20.49 -2.26
CA PRO A 489 -7.66 -20.06 -0.85
C PRO A 489 -8.95 -20.24 -0.06
N LYS A 490 -10.12 -20.25 -0.72
CA LYS A 490 -11.41 -20.57 -0.09
C LYS A 490 -11.45 -21.93 0.59
N ASP A 491 -10.61 -22.89 0.17
CA ASP A 491 -10.52 -24.21 0.76
C ASP A 491 -9.98 -24.19 2.20
N LEU A 492 -9.39 -23.08 2.67
CA LEU A 492 -9.05 -22.88 4.08
C LEU A 492 -10.25 -23.10 5.03
N ILE A 493 -11.48 -22.92 4.54
CA ILE A 493 -12.71 -23.17 5.32
C ILE A 493 -12.78 -24.60 5.85
N LYS A 494 -12.10 -25.56 5.20
CA LYS A 494 -11.99 -26.96 5.61
C LYS A 494 -11.35 -27.12 7.00
N LEU A 495 -10.59 -26.12 7.48
CA LEU A 495 -9.97 -26.12 8.81
C LEU A 495 -10.98 -26.03 9.96
N LEU A 496 -12.21 -25.56 9.71
CA LEU A 496 -13.25 -25.47 10.75
C LEU A 496 -13.53 -26.82 11.43
N ARG A 497 -13.38 -27.94 10.72
CA ARG A 497 -13.57 -29.28 11.29
C ARG A 497 -12.57 -29.61 12.41
N TYR A 498 -11.43 -28.92 12.43
CA TYR A 498 -10.37 -29.09 13.43
C TYR A 498 -10.39 -27.99 14.50
N SER A 499 -11.33 -27.04 14.45
CA SER A 499 -11.39 -25.90 15.38
C SER A 499 -11.50 -26.30 16.86
N LYS A 500 -12.06 -27.48 17.14
CA LYS A 500 -12.21 -28.08 18.48
C LYS A 500 -11.37 -29.34 18.68
N ASP A 501 -10.51 -29.67 17.72
CA ASP A 501 -9.62 -30.83 17.83
C ASP A 501 -8.42 -30.46 18.69
N ALA A 502 -8.24 -31.14 19.83
CA ALA A 502 -7.21 -30.79 20.80
C ALA A 502 -5.78 -30.90 20.23
N SER A 503 -5.52 -31.92 19.38
CA SER A 503 -4.20 -32.09 18.78
C SER A 503 -3.89 -30.98 17.77
N PHE A 504 -4.88 -30.57 16.98
CA PHE A 504 -4.71 -29.45 16.05
C PHE A 504 -4.52 -28.12 16.78
N GLN A 505 -5.28 -27.87 17.87
CA GLN A 505 -5.13 -26.68 18.70
C GLN A 505 -3.73 -26.58 19.32
N GLU A 506 -3.19 -27.71 19.82
CA GLU A 506 -1.82 -27.78 20.37
C GLU A 506 -0.76 -27.47 19.29
N LYS A 507 -0.86 -28.10 18.12
CA LYS A 507 0.07 -27.83 17.01
C LYS A 507 0.00 -26.37 16.53
N LEU A 508 -1.21 -25.78 16.46
CA LEU A 508 -1.34 -24.37 16.09
C LEU A 508 -0.69 -23.45 17.12
N PHE A 509 -0.84 -23.78 18.42
CA PHE A 509 -0.18 -23.06 19.49
C PHE A 509 1.35 -23.15 19.39
N GLU A 510 1.91 -24.33 19.10
CA GLU A 510 3.35 -24.50 18.89
C GLU A 510 3.86 -23.61 17.73
N VAL A 511 3.14 -23.57 16.62
CA VAL A 511 3.44 -22.68 15.48
C VAL A 511 3.44 -21.22 15.92
N LYS A 512 2.42 -20.78 16.68
CA LYS A 512 2.34 -19.41 17.19
C LYS A 512 3.50 -19.10 18.14
N GLN A 513 3.82 -20.01 19.06
CA GLN A 513 4.90 -19.84 20.02
C GLN A 513 6.25 -19.73 19.33
N PHE A 514 6.52 -20.56 18.32
CA PHE A 514 7.73 -20.50 17.51
C PHE A 514 7.90 -19.12 16.84
N ASN A 515 6.82 -18.60 16.25
CA ASN A 515 6.85 -17.27 15.64
C ASN A 515 7.09 -16.16 16.68
N LYS A 516 6.46 -16.25 17.87
CA LYS A 516 6.69 -15.32 18.98
C LYS A 516 8.14 -15.34 19.47
N GLN A 517 8.75 -16.51 19.56
CA GLN A 517 10.16 -16.67 19.92
C GLN A 517 11.10 -16.02 18.91
N ASN A 518 10.83 -16.21 17.62
CA ASN A 518 11.62 -15.58 16.56
C ASN A 518 11.50 -14.06 16.59
N LEU A 519 10.29 -13.52 16.80
CA LEU A 519 10.10 -12.08 16.94
C LEU A 519 10.76 -11.54 18.22
N ALA A 520 10.64 -12.24 19.35
CA ALA A 520 11.30 -11.84 20.60
C ALA A 520 12.83 -11.81 20.46
N ARG A 521 13.42 -12.79 19.76
CA ARG A 521 14.85 -12.80 19.43
C ARG A 521 15.23 -11.59 18.59
N TYR A 522 14.47 -11.30 17.54
CA TYR A 522 14.70 -10.14 16.69
C TYR A 522 14.60 -8.82 17.46
N ILE A 523 13.58 -8.66 18.31
CA ILE A 523 13.41 -7.47 19.16
C ILE A 523 14.65 -7.31 20.05
N LYS A 524 15.09 -8.38 20.72
CA LYS A 524 16.29 -8.35 21.56
C LYS A 524 17.54 -7.96 20.77
N GLU A 525 17.72 -8.50 19.57
CA GLU A 525 18.87 -8.17 18.70
C GLU A 525 18.87 -6.71 18.23
N LYS A 526 17.68 -6.14 17.97
CA LYS A 526 17.56 -4.77 17.45
C LYS A 526 17.50 -3.69 18.51
N THR A 527 16.88 -3.96 19.65
CA THR A 527 16.61 -2.94 20.68
C THR A 527 17.27 -3.25 22.02
N GLY A 528 17.80 -4.47 22.22
CA GLY A 528 18.27 -4.96 23.51
C GLY A 528 17.15 -5.33 24.49
N LEU A 529 15.88 -5.05 24.16
CA LEU A 529 14.75 -5.33 25.03
C LEU A 529 14.43 -6.82 25.05
N ILE A 530 14.37 -7.38 26.26
CA ILE A 530 13.91 -8.75 26.48
C ILE A 530 12.41 -8.69 26.77
N ILE A 531 11.64 -9.44 26.00
CA ILE A 531 10.19 -9.58 26.17
C ILE A 531 9.83 -11.03 26.50
N ASP A 532 8.75 -11.23 27.24
CA ASP A 532 8.20 -12.55 27.55
C ASP A 532 7.42 -13.10 26.34
N ASP A 533 7.91 -14.19 25.74
CA ASP A 533 7.27 -14.85 24.61
C ASP A 533 5.99 -15.63 25.00
N ARG A 534 5.68 -15.73 26.30
CA ARG A 534 4.40 -16.25 26.82
C ARG A 534 3.35 -15.16 27.03
N SER A 535 3.74 -13.88 27.06
CA SER A 535 2.81 -12.75 27.13
C SER A 535 1.96 -12.63 25.86
N ILE A 536 0.79 -12.01 25.94
CA ILE A 536 -0.04 -11.75 24.76
C ILE A 536 0.69 -10.75 23.86
N PHE A 537 0.94 -11.11 22.60
CA PHE A 537 1.48 -10.16 21.61
C PHE A 537 0.33 -9.35 21.00
N ASP A 538 0.20 -8.12 21.48
CA ASP A 538 -0.85 -7.16 21.10
C ASP A 538 -0.28 -6.12 20.12
N VAL A 539 -0.73 -6.16 18.88
CA VAL A 539 -0.01 -5.56 17.75
C VAL A 539 -0.83 -4.48 17.05
N GLN A 540 -0.22 -3.29 16.89
CA GLN A 540 -0.72 -2.20 16.05
C GLN A 540 0.33 -1.73 15.04
N ILE A 541 0.29 -2.33 13.84
CA ILE A 541 1.24 -2.06 12.74
C ILE A 541 0.56 -1.39 11.54
N LYS A 542 0.63 -0.07 11.48
CA LYS A 542 0.04 0.74 10.41
C LYS A 542 0.63 2.15 10.42
N ARG A 543 0.47 2.89 9.33
CA ARG A 543 0.84 4.31 9.24
C ARG A 543 0.31 5.07 10.47
N LEU A 544 1.08 6.02 10.99
CA LEU A 544 0.65 6.80 12.13
C LEU A 544 -0.25 7.95 11.69
N HIS A 545 -1.46 8.01 12.24
CA HIS A 545 -2.46 9.03 11.90
C HIS A 545 -3.48 9.16 13.03
N GLY A 546 -4.04 10.36 13.26
CA GLY A 546 -5.08 10.60 14.25
C GLY A 546 -6.25 9.60 14.19
N TYR A 547 -6.91 9.45 13.04
CA TYR A 547 -8.02 8.49 12.87
C TYR A 547 -7.66 7.01 13.07
N LYS A 548 -6.38 6.61 13.01
CA LYS A 548 -5.93 5.23 13.27
C LYS A 548 -5.72 4.94 14.76
N ARG A 549 -5.78 6.00 15.58
CA ARG A 549 -5.88 5.98 17.04
C ARG A 549 -4.81 5.15 17.75
N GLN A 550 -3.55 5.21 17.30
CA GLN A 550 -2.42 4.77 18.14
C GLN A 550 -2.42 5.50 19.50
N LEU A 551 -2.95 6.73 19.55
CA LEU A 551 -3.18 7.47 20.78
C LEU A 551 -4.15 6.75 21.73
N LEU A 552 -5.27 6.19 21.24
CA LEU A 552 -6.20 5.40 22.06
C LEU A 552 -5.51 4.18 22.68
N ASN A 553 -4.71 3.46 21.88
CA ASN A 553 -3.98 2.30 22.35
C ASN A 553 -2.97 2.67 23.45
N ILE A 554 -2.11 3.67 23.23
CA ILE A 554 -1.12 4.05 24.25
C ILE A 554 -1.77 4.61 25.52
N LEU A 555 -2.89 5.32 25.43
CA LEU A 555 -3.67 5.74 26.61
C LEU A 555 -4.20 4.55 27.39
N TYR A 556 -4.70 3.50 26.72
CA TYR A 556 -5.10 2.27 27.39
C TYR A 556 -3.92 1.60 28.11
N VAL A 557 -2.74 1.54 27.48
CA VAL A 557 -1.54 0.95 28.11
C VAL A 557 -1.16 1.74 29.37
N ILE A 558 -1.21 3.07 29.32
CA ILE A 558 -1.00 3.94 30.48
C ILE A 558 -2.02 3.65 31.58
N ASN A 559 -3.31 3.52 31.23
CA ASN A 559 -4.35 3.16 32.19
C ASN A 559 -4.11 1.79 32.84
N ARG A 560 -3.74 0.76 32.06
CA ARG A 560 -3.40 -0.57 32.57
C ARG A 560 -2.18 -0.51 33.51
N TYR A 561 -1.18 0.31 33.17
CA TYR A 561 -0.01 0.54 34.00
C TYR A 561 -0.37 1.18 35.35
N LEU A 562 -1.15 2.28 35.33
CA LEU A 562 -1.62 2.95 36.54
C LEU A 562 -2.44 2.01 37.44
N TYR A 563 -3.31 1.19 36.85
CA TYR A 563 -4.07 0.18 37.59
C TYR A 563 -3.15 -0.83 38.32
N LEU A 564 -2.06 -1.29 37.67
CA LEU A 564 -1.07 -2.17 38.30
C LEU A 564 -0.26 -1.48 39.41
N LYS A 565 -0.05 -0.16 39.32
CA LYS A 565 0.60 0.60 40.40
C LYS A 565 -0.27 0.64 41.65
N ASP A 566 -1.58 0.79 41.48
CA ASP A 566 -2.54 0.78 42.59
C ASP A 566 -2.83 -0.64 43.09
N HIS A 567 -2.69 -1.66 42.23
CA HIS A 567 -2.96 -3.07 42.53
C HIS A 567 -1.80 -3.99 42.10
N PRO A 568 -0.64 -3.96 42.78
CA PRO A 568 0.55 -4.73 42.37
C PRO A 568 0.38 -6.26 42.31
N HIS A 569 -0.66 -6.79 42.96
CA HIS A 569 -0.99 -8.22 43.01
C HIS A 569 -2.15 -8.61 42.09
N ALA A 570 -2.60 -7.71 41.21
CA ALA A 570 -3.66 -8.03 40.26
C ALA A 570 -3.25 -9.19 39.34
N ASP A 571 -4.07 -10.23 39.30
CA ASP A 571 -3.86 -11.40 38.45
C ASP A 571 -4.37 -11.15 37.02
N ILE A 572 -3.67 -10.26 36.31
CA ILE A 572 -3.94 -9.99 34.90
C ILE A 572 -2.87 -10.66 34.01
N PRO A 573 -3.23 -11.16 32.81
CA PRO A 573 -2.27 -11.68 31.85
C PRO A 573 -1.19 -10.66 31.50
N ALA A 574 0.06 -11.13 31.33
CA ALA A 574 1.14 -10.30 30.83
C ALA A 574 0.90 -9.96 29.35
N ARG A 575 1.24 -8.73 28.94
CA ARG A 575 1.07 -8.28 27.55
C ARG A 575 2.30 -7.54 27.04
N THR A 576 2.66 -7.84 25.80
CA THR A 576 3.64 -7.08 25.02
C THR A 576 2.91 -6.32 23.92
N PHE A 577 2.85 -4.99 24.03
CA PHE A 577 2.28 -4.10 23.04
C PHE A 577 3.34 -3.73 22.01
N ILE A 578 3.11 -4.08 20.74
CA ILE A 578 4.07 -3.89 19.64
C ILE A 578 3.50 -2.89 18.64
N PHE A 579 4.22 -1.79 18.47
CA PHE A 579 3.94 -0.73 17.52
C PHE A 579 4.95 -0.76 16.38
N GLY A 580 4.46 -0.51 15.16
CA GLY A 580 5.29 -0.28 13.99
C GLY A 580 4.59 0.70 13.06
N ALA A 581 5.10 1.93 12.99
CA ALA A 581 4.42 3.02 12.31
C ALA A 581 5.39 4.11 11.87
N LYS A 582 5.16 4.68 10.69
CA LYS A 582 5.81 5.92 10.20
C LYS A 582 4.79 7.06 10.20
N ALA A 583 5.19 8.23 10.69
CA ALA A 583 4.45 9.48 10.52
C ALA A 583 4.92 10.22 9.26
N ALA A 584 4.03 10.90 8.54
CA ALA A 584 4.45 11.75 7.43
C ALA A 584 5.39 12.88 7.94
N PRO A 585 6.38 13.35 7.16
CA PRO A 585 7.40 14.27 7.65
C PRO A 585 6.81 15.59 8.21
N SER A 586 5.76 16.10 7.59
CA SER A 586 5.04 17.33 7.96
C SER A 586 3.95 17.13 9.03
N TYR A 587 3.64 15.88 9.42
CA TYR A 587 2.54 15.60 10.36
C TYR A 587 3.03 15.63 11.81
N HIS A 588 3.08 16.85 12.37
CA HIS A 588 3.57 17.10 13.73
C HIS A 588 2.83 16.33 14.82
N PHE A 589 1.49 16.34 14.83
CA PHE A 589 0.71 15.61 15.84
C PHE A 589 1.00 14.10 15.82
N ALA A 590 1.12 13.50 14.63
CA ALA A 590 1.51 12.11 14.51
C ALA A 590 2.91 11.87 15.12
N LYS A 591 3.92 12.69 14.79
CA LYS A 591 5.25 12.58 15.41
C LYS A 591 5.22 12.68 16.94
N GLN A 592 4.35 13.54 17.50
CA GLN A 592 4.17 13.63 18.96
C GLN A 592 3.60 12.34 19.57
N VAL A 593 2.67 11.67 18.88
CA VAL A 593 2.13 10.37 19.34
C VAL A 593 3.20 9.27 19.30
N ILE A 594 4.10 9.26 18.30
CA ILE A 594 5.29 8.36 18.32
C ILE A 594 6.15 8.64 19.55
N ARG A 595 6.46 9.91 19.79
CA ARG A 595 7.27 10.33 20.95
C ARG A 595 6.64 9.90 22.27
N LEU A 596 5.31 9.99 22.40
CA LEU A 596 4.59 9.52 23.57
C LEU A 596 4.75 8.00 23.76
N ILE A 597 4.57 7.22 22.70
CA ILE A 597 4.72 5.75 22.76
C ILE A 597 6.14 5.37 23.21
N VAL A 598 7.17 5.98 22.62
CA VAL A 598 8.57 5.68 22.97
C VAL A 598 8.88 6.11 24.41
N SER A 599 8.41 7.29 24.83
CA SER A 599 8.68 7.78 26.19
C SER A 599 7.94 6.95 27.26
N ALA A 600 6.71 6.53 26.98
CA ALA A 600 5.97 5.59 27.83
C ALA A 600 6.66 4.21 27.87
N ALA A 601 7.21 3.73 26.75
CA ALA A 601 7.98 2.50 26.71
C ALA A 601 9.22 2.57 27.60
N ASP A 602 10.00 3.65 27.52
CA ASP A 602 11.19 3.85 28.37
C ASP A 602 10.86 3.79 29.86
N GLN A 603 9.73 4.36 30.28
CA GLN A 603 9.34 4.36 31.68
C GLN A 603 8.76 3.02 32.14
N ILE A 604 7.79 2.49 31.40
CA ILE A 604 7.03 1.29 31.79
C ILE A 604 7.89 0.04 31.69
N ASN A 605 8.73 -0.08 30.67
CA ASN A 605 9.59 -1.27 30.49
C ASN A 605 10.62 -1.42 31.61
N ASN A 606 11.01 -0.32 32.26
CA ASN A 606 12.02 -0.28 33.33
C ASN A 606 11.41 -0.27 34.75
N ASP A 607 10.08 -0.28 34.89
CA ASP A 607 9.43 -0.32 36.20
C ASP A 607 9.32 -1.76 36.73
N ALA A 608 10.22 -2.13 37.65
CA ALA A 608 10.22 -3.45 38.27
C ALA A 608 8.95 -3.73 39.11
N SER A 609 8.21 -2.70 39.56
CA SER A 609 7.05 -2.90 40.43
C SER A 609 5.85 -3.54 39.74
N ILE A 610 5.81 -3.54 38.40
CA ILE A 610 4.76 -4.19 37.62
C ILE A 610 5.08 -5.63 37.21
N ASN A 611 6.20 -6.20 37.68
CA ASN A 611 6.60 -7.60 37.47
C ASN A 611 6.50 -8.06 36.01
N ASP A 612 7.01 -7.25 35.07
CA ASP A 612 7.00 -7.50 33.61
C ASP A 612 5.61 -7.79 33.00
N LYS A 613 4.51 -7.41 33.68
CA LYS A 613 3.14 -7.58 33.18
C LYS A 613 2.84 -6.74 31.94
N ILE A 614 3.61 -5.68 31.69
CA ILE A 614 3.49 -4.83 30.50
C ILE A 614 4.88 -4.64 29.91
N LYS A 615 5.00 -4.89 28.60
CA LYS A 615 6.11 -4.41 27.78
C LYS A 615 5.56 -3.62 26.59
N ILE A 616 6.26 -2.56 26.20
CA ILE A 616 5.95 -1.74 25.04
C ILE A 616 7.16 -1.78 24.11
N VAL A 617 6.92 -2.16 22.85
CA VAL A 617 7.95 -2.21 21.81
C VAL A 617 7.55 -1.28 20.68
N PHE A 618 8.40 -0.32 20.34
CA PHE A 618 8.29 0.44 19.10
C PHE A 618 9.38 -0.03 18.14
N LEU A 619 8.98 -0.71 17.06
CA LEU A 619 9.91 -1.18 16.04
C LEU A 619 10.08 -0.11 14.96
N GLU A 620 11.30 0.40 14.83
CA GLU A 620 11.66 1.40 13.84
C GLU A 620 11.50 0.88 12.40
N ASN A 621 11.30 1.82 11.49
CA ASN A 621 11.37 1.60 10.05
C ASN A 621 10.45 0.47 9.54
N TYR A 622 9.22 0.43 10.06
CA TYR A 622 8.22 -0.56 9.64
C TYR A 622 8.10 -0.63 8.10
N ASN A 623 8.32 -1.83 7.57
CA ASN A 623 8.33 -2.17 6.16
C ASN A 623 7.74 -3.59 5.93
N VAL A 624 7.86 -4.15 4.73
CA VAL A 624 7.27 -5.46 4.41
C VAL A 624 7.99 -6.58 5.14
N SER A 625 9.32 -6.59 5.12
CA SER A 625 10.10 -7.63 5.81
C SER A 625 9.84 -7.66 7.31
N LEU A 626 9.70 -6.50 7.96
CA LEU A 626 9.34 -6.46 9.38
C LEU A 626 7.90 -6.95 9.61
N ALA A 627 6.97 -6.61 8.71
CA ALA A 627 5.60 -7.12 8.78
C ALA A 627 5.54 -8.66 8.63
N GLU A 628 6.38 -9.25 7.78
CA GLU A 628 6.49 -10.71 7.60
C GLU A 628 6.93 -11.42 8.88
N MET A 629 7.62 -10.75 9.81
CA MET A 629 7.97 -11.29 11.13
C MET A 629 6.89 -11.02 12.19
N ILE A 630 6.33 -9.81 12.22
CA ILE A 630 5.37 -9.41 13.26
C ILE A 630 4.03 -10.16 13.11
N ILE A 631 3.51 -10.25 11.88
CA ILE A 631 2.17 -10.77 11.62
C ILE A 631 2.02 -12.24 12.07
N PRO A 632 2.92 -13.18 11.74
CA PRO A 632 2.85 -14.56 12.20
C PRO A 632 2.91 -14.72 13.71
N ALA A 633 3.58 -13.81 14.42
CA ALA A 633 3.74 -13.82 15.87
C ALA A 633 2.58 -13.15 16.62
N SER A 634 1.72 -12.40 15.94
CA SER A 634 0.66 -11.61 16.57
C SER A 634 -0.47 -12.49 17.11
N GLU A 635 -0.99 -12.14 18.29
CA GLU A 635 -2.16 -12.79 18.91
C GLU A 635 -3.37 -11.87 18.92
N VAL A 636 -3.17 -10.57 19.19
CA VAL A 636 -4.20 -9.53 19.09
C VAL A 636 -3.83 -8.54 17.99
N SER A 637 -4.83 -8.20 17.17
CA SER A 637 -4.74 -7.31 16.02
C SER A 637 -5.54 -6.04 16.29
N GLN A 638 -4.85 -4.93 16.53
CA GLN A 638 -5.47 -3.62 16.83
C GLN A 638 -5.96 -2.93 15.56
N GLN A 639 -7.27 -3.01 15.31
CA GLN A 639 -7.98 -2.44 14.16
C GLN A 639 -8.96 -1.37 14.60
N ILE A 640 -8.42 -0.39 15.33
CA ILE A 640 -9.16 0.54 16.16
C ILE A 640 -9.38 1.90 15.51
N SER A 641 -9.52 2.00 14.20
CA SER A 641 -9.77 3.29 13.54
C SER A 641 -11.11 3.88 13.99
N THR A 642 -11.28 5.20 13.98
CA THR A 642 -12.60 5.83 14.21
C THR A 642 -13.58 5.32 13.16
N ALA A 643 -14.78 4.86 13.56
CA ALA A 643 -15.74 4.28 12.62
C ALA A 643 -16.11 5.27 11.50
N GLY A 644 -16.17 4.78 10.27
CA GLY A 644 -16.39 5.62 9.08
C GLY A 644 -15.15 6.40 8.65
N LYS A 645 -13.92 6.00 9.03
CA LYS A 645 -12.67 6.64 8.57
C LYS A 645 -11.72 5.67 7.85
N GLU A 646 -11.75 4.37 8.14
CA GLU A 646 -10.97 3.37 7.41
C GLU A 646 -11.76 2.85 6.20
N ALA A 647 -11.27 3.12 5.00
CA ALA A 647 -11.90 2.64 3.78
C ALA A 647 -11.96 1.11 3.68
N SER A 648 -10.97 0.40 4.22
CA SER A 648 -10.91 -1.06 4.18
C SER A 648 -9.94 -1.59 5.24
N GLY A 649 -8.64 -1.43 5.01
CA GLY A 649 -7.59 -2.09 5.79
C GLY A 649 -7.26 -3.47 5.22
N THR A 650 -5.96 -3.71 4.98
CA THR A 650 -5.43 -5.02 4.56
C THR A 650 -4.55 -5.65 5.63
N GLY A 651 -4.11 -4.89 6.65
CA GLY A 651 -3.35 -5.43 7.77
C GLY A 651 -4.16 -6.41 8.62
N ASN A 652 -5.43 -6.09 8.87
CA ASN A 652 -6.41 -6.95 9.52
C ASN A 652 -6.55 -8.32 8.82
N MET A 653 -6.60 -8.33 7.49
CA MET A 653 -6.68 -9.56 6.69
C MET A 653 -5.44 -10.44 6.84
N LYS A 654 -4.24 -9.84 6.97
CA LYS A 654 -2.99 -10.60 7.15
C LYS A 654 -2.91 -11.21 8.54
N LEU A 655 -3.31 -10.42 9.54
CA LEU A 655 -3.32 -10.81 10.94
C LEU A 655 -4.33 -11.94 11.19
N MET A 656 -5.56 -11.84 10.66
CA MET A 656 -6.55 -12.93 10.77
C MET A 656 -6.09 -14.21 10.05
N MET A 657 -5.42 -14.08 8.89
CA MET A 657 -4.92 -15.22 8.11
C MET A 657 -3.82 -15.98 8.87
N ASN A 658 -3.15 -15.32 9.82
CA ASN A 658 -2.15 -15.90 10.71
C ASN A 658 -2.68 -16.19 12.12
N GLY A 659 -4.00 -16.17 12.33
CA GLY A 659 -4.64 -16.55 13.58
C GLY A 659 -4.62 -15.49 14.68
N ALA A 660 -4.32 -14.23 14.37
CA ALA A 660 -4.51 -13.14 15.32
C ALA A 660 -5.99 -12.75 15.41
N LEU A 661 -6.48 -12.55 16.63
CA LEU A 661 -7.86 -12.11 16.88
C LEU A 661 -7.96 -10.60 16.79
N THR A 662 -8.99 -10.11 16.10
CA THR A 662 -9.16 -8.67 15.88
C THR A 662 -9.84 -8.01 17.08
N LEU A 663 -9.19 -6.99 17.63
CA LEU A 663 -9.82 -5.96 18.47
C LEU A 663 -10.06 -4.74 17.59
N GLY A 664 -11.31 -4.37 17.34
CA GLY A 664 -11.59 -3.31 16.39
C GLY A 664 -12.98 -2.71 16.46
N THR A 665 -13.11 -1.55 15.84
CA THR A 665 -14.39 -0.90 15.58
C THR A 665 -15.10 -1.55 14.39
N LEU A 666 -16.41 -1.30 14.28
CA LEU A 666 -17.20 -1.63 13.09
C LEU A 666 -16.89 -0.66 11.94
N ASP A 667 -15.69 -0.80 11.39
CA ASP A 667 -15.15 0.07 10.35
C ASP A 667 -14.43 -0.72 9.24
N GLY A 668 -14.43 -0.18 8.02
CA GLY A 668 -13.75 -0.76 6.86
C GLY A 668 -14.02 -2.26 6.67
N ALA A 669 -12.95 -3.04 6.53
CA ALA A 669 -13.01 -4.48 6.34
C ALA A 669 -13.26 -5.26 7.64
N ASN A 670 -13.24 -4.63 8.82
CA ASN A 670 -13.61 -5.33 10.06
C ASN A 670 -15.07 -5.78 10.02
N VAL A 671 -15.95 -5.03 9.36
CA VAL A 671 -17.34 -5.42 9.11
C VAL A 671 -17.40 -6.73 8.31
N GLU A 672 -16.63 -6.82 7.22
CA GLU A 672 -16.59 -8.03 6.40
C GLU A 672 -15.93 -9.21 7.13
N ILE A 673 -14.93 -8.96 8.00
CA ILE A 673 -14.35 -10.00 8.85
C ILE A 673 -15.41 -10.52 9.83
N LYS A 674 -16.14 -9.63 10.52
CA LYS A 674 -17.23 -10.00 11.44
C LYS A 674 -18.30 -10.82 10.73
N ASP A 675 -18.71 -10.42 9.53
CA ASP A 675 -19.71 -11.16 8.75
C ASP A 675 -19.26 -12.59 8.42
N MET A 676 -17.95 -12.82 8.31
CA MET A 676 -17.37 -14.12 8.02
C MET A 676 -17.16 -14.98 9.28
N VAL A 677 -16.58 -14.41 10.35
CA VAL A 677 -16.18 -15.18 11.54
C VAL A 677 -17.23 -15.16 12.65
N GLY A 678 -18.18 -14.22 12.63
CA GLY A 678 -19.14 -13.97 13.69
C GLY A 678 -18.56 -13.15 14.85
N SER A 679 -19.42 -12.41 15.56
CA SER A 679 -19.01 -11.53 16.66
C SER A 679 -18.36 -12.29 17.83
N GLN A 680 -18.64 -13.58 17.99
CA GLN A 680 -18.05 -14.43 19.01
C GLN A 680 -16.57 -14.81 18.76
N ASN A 681 -16.01 -14.45 17.61
CA ASN A 681 -14.62 -14.73 17.20
C ASN A 681 -13.80 -13.45 16.95
N MET A 682 -14.30 -12.31 17.45
CA MET A 682 -13.65 -10.99 17.42
C MET A 682 -13.99 -10.23 18.70
N PHE A 683 -13.23 -9.17 18.99
CA PHE A 683 -13.52 -8.23 20.06
C PHE A 683 -13.91 -6.90 19.43
N LEU A 684 -15.19 -6.55 19.51
CA LEU A 684 -15.74 -5.33 18.93
C LEU A 684 -16.04 -4.30 20.02
N PHE A 685 -15.78 -3.03 19.73
CA PHE A 685 -16.05 -1.92 20.64
C PHE A 685 -16.30 -0.61 19.88
N GLY A 686 -16.63 0.43 20.64
CA GLY A 686 -16.74 1.79 20.13
C GLY A 686 -18.07 2.07 19.44
N MET A 687 -18.24 3.34 19.09
CA MET A 687 -19.43 3.81 18.37
C MET A 687 -19.49 3.30 16.94
N GLU A 688 -20.70 3.15 16.42
CA GLU A 688 -20.94 2.98 14.99
C GLU A 688 -20.84 4.31 14.24
N GLU A 689 -20.64 4.24 12.91
CA GLU A 689 -20.59 5.42 12.03
C GLU A 689 -21.80 6.34 12.22
N SER A 690 -23.00 5.75 12.30
CA SER A 690 -24.25 6.52 12.42
C SER A 690 -24.34 7.34 13.72
N GLU A 691 -23.77 6.82 14.81
CA GLU A 691 -23.70 7.54 16.08
C GLU A 691 -22.72 8.72 16.01
N ILE A 692 -21.60 8.54 15.31
CA ILE A 692 -20.60 9.59 15.08
C ILE A 692 -21.18 10.70 14.21
N GLU A 693 -21.88 10.36 13.12
CA GLU A 693 -22.57 11.34 12.27
C GLU A 693 -23.60 12.15 13.06
N GLU A 694 -24.37 11.50 13.93
CA GLU A 694 -25.35 12.15 14.78
C GLU A 694 -24.71 13.10 15.80
N LEU A 695 -23.57 12.71 16.40
CA LEU A 695 -22.81 13.59 17.29
C LEU A 695 -22.27 14.82 16.57
N HIS A 696 -21.75 14.67 15.35
CA HIS A 696 -21.33 15.80 14.53
C HIS A 696 -22.50 16.71 14.17
N ARG A 697 -23.66 16.14 13.81
CA ARG A 697 -24.86 16.89 13.42
C ARG A 697 -25.46 17.68 14.58
N THR A 698 -25.45 17.11 15.79
CA THR A 698 -26.06 17.72 16.98
C THR A 698 -25.10 18.58 17.79
N GLY A 699 -23.79 18.43 17.59
CA GLY A 699 -22.78 18.99 18.49
C GLY A 699 -22.79 18.35 19.88
N GLY A 700 -23.31 17.12 20.00
CA GLY A 700 -23.56 16.44 21.28
C GLY A 700 -22.31 15.92 22.00
N TYR A 701 -21.10 16.13 21.45
CA TYR A 701 -19.85 15.64 22.01
C TYR A 701 -19.00 16.77 22.62
N SER A 702 -18.60 16.58 23.88
CA SER A 702 -17.66 17.45 24.60
C SER A 702 -16.61 16.61 25.32
N ALA A 703 -15.40 16.58 24.75
CA ALA A 703 -14.24 15.91 25.34
C ALA A 703 -13.91 16.47 26.73
N LYS A 704 -14.05 17.78 26.90
CA LYS A 704 -13.85 18.47 28.18
C LYS A 704 -14.84 18.02 29.24
N SER A 705 -16.11 17.82 28.88
CA SER A 705 -17.13 17.35 29.83
C SER A 705 -16.81 15.93 30.30
N LEU A 706 -16.41 15.02 29.39
CA LEU A 706 -15.99 13.66 29.74
C LEU A 706 -14.78 13.67 30.68
N TYR A 707 -13.75 14.45 30.33
CA TYR A 707 -12.55 14.60 31.15
C TYR A 707 -12.85 15.16 32.56
N GLN A 708 -13.88 15.99 32.73
CA GLN A 708 -14.29 16.51 34.04
C GLN A 708 -15.13 15.50 34.84
N SER A 709 -15.90 14.64 34.19
CA SER A 709 -16.79 13.69 34.86
C SER A 709 -16.12 12.36 35.21
N ASP A 710 -15.15 11.89 34.41
CA ASP A 710 -14.45 10.62 34.62
C ASP A 710 -13.09 10.87 35.30
N LYS A 711 -12.98 10.44 36.56
CA LYS A 711 -11.75 10.57 37.37
C LYS A 711 -10.56 9.80 36.78
N ARG A 712 -10.80 8.65 36.13
CA ARG A 712 -9.77 7.82 35.50
C ARG A 712 -9.19 8.56 34.29
N LEU A 713 -10.05 9.09 33.43
CA LEU A 713 -9.62 9.94 32.31
C LEU A 713 -8.91 11.21 32.81
N HIS A 714 -9.43 11.87 33.84
CA HIS A 714 -8.81 13.05 34.43
C HIS A 714 -7.37 12.76 34.89
N HIS A 715 -7.18 11.69 35.67
CA HIS A 715 -5.88 11.30 36.19
C HIS A 715 -4.89 10.92 35.09
N MET A 716 -5.33 10.11 34.12
CA MET A 716 -4.51 9.66 32.99
C MET A 716 -4.08 10.82 32.09
N ILE A 717 -5.01 11.69 31.71
CA ILE A 717 -4.71 12.82 30.81
C ILE A 717 -3.83 13.87 31.50
N ASN A 718 -3.94 14.04 32.83
CA ASN A 718 -3.02 14.90 33.58
C ASN A 718 -1.59 14.37 33.57
N GLN A 719 -1.35 13.06 33.48
CA GLN A 719 0.02 12.53 33.34
C GLN A 719 0.72 13.05 32.08
N LEU A 720 -0.03 13.40 31.02
CA LEU A 720 0.53 14.03 29.81
C LEU A 720 0.91 15.49 30.03
N HIS A 721 0.27 16.16 30.99
CA HIS A 721 0.49 17.57 31.31
C HIS A 721 1.55 17.77 32.39
N ASP A 722 1.58 16.89 33.39
CA ASP A 722 2.38 17.05 34.62
C ASP A 722 3.82 16.51 34.46
N GLY A 723 4.21 16.14 33.23
CA GLY A 723 5.57 15.72 32.90
C GLY A 723 5.92 14.28 33.27
N PHE A 724 4.97 13.45 33.71
CA PHE A 724 5.25 12.08 34.18
C PHE A 724 6.00 11.23 33.13
N PHE A 725 5.60 11.32 31.86
CA PHE A 725 6.22 10.62 30.74
C PHE A 725 7.30 11.43 30.02
N GLY A 726 7.54 12.69 30.41
CA GLY A 726 8.45 13.61 29.72
C GLY A 726 9.75 13.83 30.50
N ARG A 727 10.87 14.05 29.80
CA ARG A 727 12.05 14.68 30.40
C ARG A 727 11.89 16.20 30.56
N ASP A 728 10.85 16.77 29.93
CA ASP A 728 10.49 18.19 29.87
C ASP A 728 8.97 18.32 30.11
N GLU A 729 8.56 19.24 30.99
CA GLU A 729 7.18 19.52 31.40
C GLU A 729 6.25 19.90 30.22
N LEU A 730 6.81 20.26 29.06
CA LEU A 730 6.03 20.69 27.89
C LEU A 730 5.81 19.58 26.84
N ALA A 731 6.43 18.40 26.99
CA ALA A 731 6.61 17.46 25.88
C ALA A 731 5.32 16.97 25.19
N PHE A 732 4.20 16.85 25.92
CA PHE A 732 2.95 16.28 25.38
C PHE A 732 1.73 17.20 25.49
N LYS A 733 1.94 18.51 25.73
CA LYS A 733 0.84 19.48 25.81
C LYS A 733 0.03 19.62 24.52
N ASP A 734 0.67 19.41 23.36
CA ASP A 734 -0.04 19.43 22.06
C ASP A 734 -1.09 18.32 21.99
N ILE A 735 -0.80 17.13 22.51
CA ILE A 735 -1.75 16.02 22.57
C ILE A 735 -2.90 16.37 23.52
N TYR A 736 -2.58 16.93 24.69
CA TYR A 736 -3.58 17.41 25.65
C TYR A 736 -4.53 18.45 25.04
N TYR A 737 -3.99 19.44 24.32
CA TYR A 737 -4.81 20.46 23.66
C TYR A 737 -5.62 19.89 22.51
N HIS A 738 -5.06 18.98 21.71
CA HIS A 738 -5.82 18.32 20.65
C HIS A 738 -7.03 17.56 21.19
N LEU A 739 -6.88 16.87 22.33
CA LEU A 739 -7.99 16.17 22.97
C LEU A 739 -9.02 17.12 23.59
N LEU A 740 -8.59 18.14 24.35
CA LEU A 740 -9.52 18.92 25.18
C LEU A 740 -9.92 20.27 24.60
N ARG A 741 -9.02 20.95 23.90
CA ARG A 741 -9.28 22.26 23.29
C ARG A 741 -9.89 22.10 21.91
N ASP A 742 -9.33 21.21 21.10
CA ASP A 742 -9.78 20.95 19.73
C ASP A 742 -10.90 19.88 19.69
N ASN A 743 -11.39 19.49 20.87
CA ASN A 743 -12.54 18.61 21.11
C ASN A 743 -12.41 17.20 20.52
N ASP A 744 -11.21 16.62 20.53
CA ASP A 744 -10.95 15.21 20.23
C ASP A 744 -11.64 14.75 18.93
N GLU A 745 -11.13 15.27 17.80
CA GLU A 745 -11.65 15.04 16.45
C GLU A 745 -11.95 13.56 16.13
N TYR A 746 -11.18 12.64 16.73
CA TYR A 746 -11.24 11.20 16.45
C TYR A 746 -11.91 10.38 17.55
N PHE A 747 -12.61 11.04 18.49
CA PHE A 747 -13.40 10.38 19.54
C PHE A 747 -12.57 9.38 20.39
N VAL A 748 -11.29 9.68 20.61
CA VAL A 748 -10.39 8.89 21.45
C VAL A 748 -10.92 8.76 22.87
N LEU A 749 -11.39 9.85 23.48
CA LEU A 749 -11.90 9.83 24.85
C LEU A 749 -13.31 9.22 24.92
N LYS A 750 -14.12 9.41 23.87
CA LYS A 750 -15.49 8.90 23.82
C LYS A 750 -15.54 7.37 23.72
N ASP A 751 -14.66 6.77 22.93
CA ASP A 751 -14.56 5.30 22.79
C ASP A 751 -13.68 4.64 23.85
N PHE A 752 -13.08 5.40 24.78
CA PHE A 752 -12.10 4.88 25.73
C PHE A 752 -12.66 3.79 26.65
N GLU A 753 -13.85 3.97 27.22
CA GLU A 753 -14.45 2.99 28.13
C GLU A 753 -14.73 1.66 27.43
N SER A 754 -15.45 1.70 26.30
CA SER A 754 -15.78 0.47 25.57
C SER A 754 -14.53 -0.24 25.05
N TYR A 755 -13.45 0.52 24.78
CA TYR A 755 -12.15 -0.05 24.46
C TYR A 755 -11.52 -0.78 25.66
N VAL A 756 -11.58 -0.22 26.86
CA VAL A 756 -11.13 -0.88 28.11
C VAL A 756 -11.92 -2.16 28.34
N GLU A 757 -13.24 -2.13 28.24
CA GLU A 757 -14.11 -3.30 28.40
C GLU A 757 -13.75 -4.42 27.40
N ALA A 758 -13.50 -4.07 26.14
CA ALA A 758 -13.08 -5.04 25.13
C ALA A 758 -11.69 -5.62 25.39
N GLN A 759 -10.78 -4.82 25.95
CA GLN A 759 -9.49 -5.32 26.39
C GLN A 759 -9.59 -6.26 27.59
N GLU A 760 -10.51 -6.04 28.52
CA GLU A 760 -10.78 -6.96 29.64
C GLU A 760 -11.38 -8.28 29.14
N MET A 761 -12.27 -8.23 28.14
CA MET A 761 -12.78 -9.46 27.49
C MET A 761 -11.66 -10.29 26.87
N ILE A 762 -10.62 -9.66 26.31
CA ILE A 762 -9.43 -10.36 25.80
C ILE A 762 -8.71 -11.08 26.94
N ASP A 763 -8.46 -10.41 28.07
CA ASP A 763 -7.80 -11.04 29.23
C ASP A 763 -8.56 -12.27 29.72
N GLN A 764 -9.89 -12.16 29.85
CA GLN A 764 -10.75 -13.26 30.28
C GLN A 764 -10.78 -14.43 29.28
N THR A 765 -10.81 -14.11 27.98
CA THR A 765 -10.86 -15.13 26.93
C THR A 765 -9.52 -15.84 26.77
N TYR A 766 -8.40 -15.14 26.96
CA TYR A 766 -7.06 -15.74 26.88
C TYR A 766 -6.83 -16.80 27.97
N GLN A 767 -7.46 -16.65 29.13
CA GLN A 767 -7.46 -17.69 30.18
C GLN A 767 -8.24 -18.95 29.77
N GLN A 768 -9.15 -18.85 28.79
CA GLN A 768 -9.89 -19.98 28.22
C GLN A 768 -9.17 -20.51 26.97
N TRP A 769 -8.02 -21.16 27.18
CA TRP A 769 -7.11 -21.56 26.10
C TRP A 769 -7.78 -22.29 24.92
N ASN A 770 -8.61 -23.31 25.18
CA ASN A 770 -9.35 -24.04 24.13
C ASN A 770 -10.23 -23.11 23.28
N LYS A 771 -10.88 -22.12 23.92
CA LYS A 771 -11.75 -21.16 23.24
C LYS A 771 -10.93 -20.18 22.40
N TRP A 772 -9.80 -19.70 22.92
CA TRP A 772 -8.88 -18.85 22.18
C TRP A 772 -8.37 -19.52 20.89
N GLN A 773 -7.96 -20.79 21.00
CA GLN A 773 -7.51 -21.56 19.83
C GLN A 773 -8.65 -21.81 18.84
N GLU A 774 -9.86 -22.13 19.31
CA GLU A 774 -11.04 -22.25 18.44
C GLU A 774 -11.27 -20.96 17.63
N MET A 775 -11.25 -19.79 18.29
CA MET A 775 -11.42 -18.49 17.63
C MET A 775 -10.31 -18.23 16.59
N SER A 776 -9.06 -18.57 16.91
CA SER A 776 -7.91 -18.41 16.02
C SER A 776 -8.06 -19.27 14.77
N ILE A 777 -8.41 -20.55 14.94
CA ILE A 777 -8.64 -21.49 13.82
C ILE A 777 -9.79 -21.02 12.94
N THR A 778 -10.87 -20.51 13.54
CA THR A 778 -11.99 -19.94 12.77
C THR A 778 -11.53 -18.74 11.93
N ASN A 779 -10.72 -17.84 12.48
CA ASN A 779 -10.20 -16.70 11.72
C ASN A 779 -9.32 -17.16 10.53
N ILE A 780 -8.42 -18.12 10.75
CA ILE A 780 -7.59 -18.70 9.67
C ILE A 780 -8.48 -19.35 8.60
N ALA A 781 -9.46 -20.16 9.01
CA ALA A 781 -10.33 -20.90 8.10
C ALA A 781 -11.14 -19.98 7.17
N HIS A 782 -11.65 -18.86 7.71
CA HIS A 782 -12.44 -17.90 6.93
C HIS A 782 -11.58 -16.91 6.13
N SER A 783 -10.27 -16.82 6.39
CA SER A 783 -9.38 -15.85 5.74
C SER A 783 -9.25 -16.00 4.22
N GLY A 784 -9.53 -17.19 3.68
CA GLY A 784 -9.50 -17.47 2.25
C GLY A 784 -10.38 -16.55 1.39
N LYS A 785 -11.45 -15.98 1.98
CA LYS A 785 -12.31 -14.98 1.33
C LYS A 785 -11.56 -13.69 0.97
N PHE A 786 -10.55 -13.33 1.74
CA PHE A 786 -9.76 -12.10 1.62
C PHE A 786 -8.50 -12.28 0.77
N SER A 787 -8.38 -13.38 0.02
CA SER A 787 -7.34 -13.51 -0.99
C SER A 787 -7.49 -12.45 -2.07
N SER A 788 -6.39 -11.81 -2.45
CA SER A 788 -6.33 -10.88 -3.59
C SER A 788 -6.67 -11.56 -4.91
N ASP A 789 -6.57 -12.89 -5.02
CA ASP A 789 -6.98 -13.62 -6.23
C ASP A 789 -8.48 -13.47 -6.49
N ARG A 790 -9.28 -13.57 -5.42
CA ARG A 790 -10.73 -13.33 -5.53
C ARG A 790 -11.00 -11.88 -5.95
N THR A 791 -10.22 -10.92 -5.44
CA THR A 791 -10.34 -9.51 -5.81
C THR A 791 -10.06 -9.33 -7.29
N ILE A 792 -8.90 -9.79 -7.75
CA ILE A 792 -8.46 -9.66 -9.13
C ILE A 792 -9.39 -10.37 -10.11
N MET A 793 -9.91 -11.55 -9.78
CA MET A 793 -10.91 -12.21 -10.62
C MET A 793 -12.17 -11.37 -10.81
N GLN A 794 -12.65 -10.70 -9.76
CA GLN A 794 -13.81 -9.80 -9.88
C GLN A 794 -13.50 -8.55 -10.68
N TYR A 795 -12.32 -7.94 -10.51
CA TYR A 795 -11.90 -6.84 -11.37
C TYR A 795 -11.83 -7.28 -12.84
N ALA A 796 -11.22 -8.44 -13.10
CA ALA A 796 -11.06 -8.99 -14.44
C ALA A 796 -12.41 -9.26 -15.11
N SER A 797 -13.37 -9.87 -14.42
CA SER A 797 -14.67 -10.22 -15.00
C SER A 797 -15.70 -9.08 -15.02
N GLU A 798 -15.67 -8.18 -14.03
CA GLU A 798 -16.75 -7.18 -13.85
C GLU A 798 -16.33 -5.77 -14.29
N ILE A 799 -15.03 -5.50 -14.46
CA ILE A 799 -14.51 -4.17 -14.84
C ILE A 799 -13.67 -4.25 -16.10
N TRP A 800 -12.60 -5.06 -16.10
CA TRP A 800 -11.63 -5.05 -17.20
C TRP A 800 -12.08 -5.86 -18.41
N ASN A 801 -13.04 -6.78 -18.23
CA ASN A 801 -13.48 -7.75 -19.23
C ASN A 801 -12.28 -8.55 -19.79
N ILE A 802 -11.44 -9.06 -18.89
CA ILE A 802 -10.25 -9.85 -19.19
C ILE A 802 -10.43 -11.25 -18.61
N SER A 803 -10.03 -12.26 -19.38
CA SER A 803 -9.98 -13.66 -18.95
C SER A 803 -8.53 -14.11 -18.74
N PRO A 804 -8.28 -15.10 -17.85
CA PRO A 804 -6.99 -15.77 -17.76
C PRO A 804 -6.52 -16.26 -19.13
N TYR A 805 -5.26 -16.02 -19.46
CA TYR A 805 -4.63 -16.54 -20.66
C TYR A 805 -3.77 -17.76 -20.33
N ILE A 806 -4.40 -18.94 -20.42
CA ILE A 806 -3.75 -20.22 -20.16
C ILE A 806 -3.03 -20.69 -21.43
N PRO A 807 -1.69 -20.84 -21.42
CA PRO A 807 -1.00 -21.41 -22.57
C PRO A 807 -1.53 -22.84 -22.82
N VAL A 808 -1.92 -23.12 -24.05
CA VAL A 808 -2.21 -24.49 -24.48
C VAL A 808 -0.87 -25.24 -24.42
N PRO A 809 -0.74 -26.35 -23.67
CA PRO A 809 0.51 -27.09 -23.65
C PRO A 809 0.88 -27.47 -25.07
N ALA A 810 2.14 -27.22 -25.45
CA ALA A 810 2.67 -27.67 -26.73
C ALA A 810 2.35 -29.17 -26.86
N LYS A 811 1.65 -29.56 -27.94
CA LYS A 811 1.46 -30.98 -28.26
C LYS A 811 2.86 -31.60 -28.28
N LYS A 812 3.14 -32.46 -27.30
CA LYS A 812 4.38 -33.22 -27.20
C LYS A 812 4.59 -34.09 -28.42
#